data_AF-A0AA86QDM0-F1
#
_entry.id   AF-A0AA86QDM0-F1
#
_cell.length_a   1.000
_cell.length_b   1.000
_cell.length_c   1.000
_cell.angle_alpha   90.00
_cell.angle_beta   90.00
_cell.angle_gamma   90.00
#
_symmetry.space_group_name_H-M   'P 1'
#
loop_
_entity.id
_entity.type
_entity.pdbx_description
1 polymer ?
#
loop_
_entity_poly.entity_id
_entity_poly.type
_entity_poly.pdbx_seq_one_letter_code
_entity_poly.pdbx_strand_id
1 'polypeptide(L)'
;MACPINSYRTINESFCVTDCFVQDQSHPLNVEKTHCVSVCAASSYLTRNGSFCVADCKTEDTINPNTSYINALNTTCVDQCAPGTYLNEAQTRCVQNCTTQDGGKLLNLAGTACESLCTTGYANVARTKCVTDCKTDDSSVIDLDRKTCTSLCTPQTSFLTNNGSLCVSDCFTEDNIPGFPTYINAENTTCVLGCRPTTYMSQVNKRCVFNCSSEDYGRLTNLAENSCEQICSNGYANVARLKCVDDCYTKDNHSAIHIDNKTCITTCTFQTNFLSTNLKFCVDSCYNDDSHSAINYEKTKCVPSCPPSTYLSVNKEFCVKNCYNEDSNSMLSLNKSICVTSCFESPNQNGYQTNDSTMCVASCYDDDNHHVLNVAKTQCHQNCDGAFYSVDKKFCVANCKTDQNVLADLGINNCVQTCTSGYVDITSDHCTANCTADNASTFTDLKQKKCVDLCIEGYLNVANLACVAECFTNDHSVLNAAKDKCISACNNLTEFLTVNKKNCVVNCKKDDKSFLNMDNTCVSQCKNSYVNWNSEKCVIDCHADYSDSALSLDQTVCETTCSSDSYKNKAGTHCVSNCYFDDSHAVVNLQGTNCEASCTDGFMDLLQRNCISICVGFGVVTSGSQCACGFMFKLVNGQCVCDIDKGYLYNKCSN
;
A
#
# COMPACT_ATOMS: atom_id res chain seq x y z
N MET A 1 -7.09 -22.06 144.97
CA MET A 1 -5.94 -22.58 145.73
C MET A 1 -4.74 -22.69 144.79
N ALA A 2 -3.63 -21.99 145.04
CA ALA A 2 -2.44 -22.13 144.19
C ALA A 2 -1.67 -23.39 144.61
N CYS A 3 -1.33 -24.26 143.64
CA CYS A 3 -0.46 -25.39 143.92
C CYS A 3 1.01 -24.95 143.95
N PRO A 4 1.87 -25.60 144.74
CA PRO A 4 3.31 -25.39 144.67
C PRO A 4 3.86 -25.61 143.25
N ILE A 5 5.03 -25.05 142.96
CA ILE A 5 5.75 -25.28 141.70
C ILE A 5 5.93 -26.80 141.52
N ASN A 6 5.66 -27.31 140.31
CA ASN A 6 5.64 -28.75 139.96
C ASN A 6 4.55 -29.57 140.66
N SER A 7 3.42 -28.94 141.00
CA SER A 7 2.20 -29.64 141.43
C SER A 7 0.99 -29.11 140.67
N TYR A 8 0.07 -30.02 140.35
CA TYR A 8 -1.10 -29.80 139.52
C TYR A 8 -2.36 -29.99 140.36
N ARG A 9 -3.44 -29.28 140.07
CA ARG A 9 -4.72 -29.59 140.73
C ARG A 9 -5.31 -30.87 140.17
N THR A 10 -5.94 -31.66 141.03
CA THR A 10 -6.73 -32.82 140.61
C THR A 10 -7.96 -32.41 139.80
N ILE A 11 -8.58 -33.37 139.11
CA ILE A 11 -9.77 -33.18 138.25
C ILE A 11 -10.93 -32.47 139.00
N ASN A 12 -11.08 -32.73 140.31
CA ASN A 12 -12.12 -32.13 141.15
C ASN A 12 -11.66 -30.87 141.90
N GLU A 13 -10.48 -30.33 141.54
CA GLU A 13 -9.84 -29.14 142.13
C GLU A 13 -9.59 -29.19 143.66
N SER A 14 -9.69 -30.37 144.27
CA SER A 14 -9.82 -30.48 145.72
C SER A 14 -8.46 -30.48 146.44
N PHE A 15 -7.38 -30.86 145.76
CA PHE A 15 -6.01 -30.88 146.29
C PHE A 15 -4.98 -30.87 145.14
N CYS A 16 -3.71 -30.67 145.49
CA CYS A 16 -2.58 -30.66 144.56
C CYS A 16 -1.86 -32.00 144.54
N VAL A 17 -1.47 -32.47 143.36
CA VAL A 17 -0.71 -33.70 143.12
C VAL A 17 0.54 -33.39 142.29
N THR A 18 1.62 -34.12 142.52
CA THR A 18 2.86 -33.98 141.71
C THR A 18 2.80 -34.76 140.41
N ASP A 19 1.86 -35.70 140.28
CA ASP A 19 1.63 -36.50 139.09
C ASP A 19 0.13 -36.79 138.92
N CYS A 20 -0.35 -36.85 137.69
CA CYS A 20 -1.77 -36.99 137.35
C CYS A 20 -2.23 -38.45 137.27
N PHE A 21 -1.74 -39.30 138.18
CA PHE A 21 -2.19 -40.69 138.31
C PHE A 21 -3.24 -40.83 139.41
N VAL A 22 -4.42 -41.31 139.04
CA VAL A 22 -5.48 -41.69 139.98
C VAL A 22 -5.91 -43.10 139.65
N GLN A 23 -5.77 -44.04 140.60
CA GLN A 23 -6.25 -45.43 140.48
C GLN A 23 -5.83 -46.14 139.17
N ASP A 24 -4.52 -46.18 138.89
CA ASP A 24 -3.93 -46.84 137.70
C ASP A 24 -4.34 -46.27 136.33
N GLN A 25 -5.00 -45.10 136.29
CA GLN A 25 -5.24 -44.35 135.05
C GLN A 25 -4.41 -43.08 135.04
N SER A 26 -3.61 -42.91 133.97
CA SER A 26 -2.91 -41.67 133.68
C SER A 26 -3.89 -40.65 133.11
N HIS A 27 -4.05 -39.51 133.80
CA HIS A 27 -4.83 -38.39 133.28
C HIS A 27 -3.90 -37.35 132.66
N PRO A 28 -4.19 -36.85 131.44
CA PRO A 28 -3.40 -35.78 130.86
C PRO A 28 -3.54 -34.47 131.63
N LEU A 29 -2.53 -33.62 131.55
CA LEU A 29 -2.66 -32.22 131.95
C LEU A 29 -3.46 -31.42 130.90
N ASN A 30 -4.20 -30.40 131.31
CA ASN A 30 -4.81 -29.45 130.38
C ASN A 30 -3.75 -28.66 129.56
N VAL A 31 -4.21 -27.86 128.58
CA VAL A 31 -3.34 -27.11 127.66
C VAL A 31 -2.39 -26.14 128.39
N GLU A 32 -2.83 -25.56 129.52
CA GLU A 32 -2.02 -24.66 130.34
C GLU A 32 -1.04 -25.40 131.27
N LYS A 33 -1.11 -26.73 131.34
CA LYS A 33 -0.33 -27.59 132.24
C LYS A 33 -0.54 -27.30 133.73
N THR A 34 -1.75 -26.89 134.09
CA THR A 34 -2.13 -26.43 135.44
C THR A 34 -2.96 -27.44 136.22
N HIS A 35 -3.74 -28.30 135.54
CA HIS A 35 -4.67 -29.26 136.18
C HIS A 35 -4.73 -30.56 135.39
N CYS A 36 -4.95 -31.68 136.09
CA CYS A 36 -5.24 -32.97 135.47
C CYS A 36 -6.67 -32.96 134.91
N VAL A 37 -6.88 -33.47 133.69
CA VAL A 37 -8.20 -33.59 133.05
C VAL A 37 -8.46 -35.03 132.64
N SER A 38 -9.73 -35.48 132.71
CA SER A 38 -10.10 -36.83 132.29
C SER A 38 -10.13 -36.99 130.77
N VAL A 39 -10.41 -35.90 130.04
CA VAL A 39 -10.43 -35.81 128.58
C VAL A 39 -9.98 -34.41 128.19
N CYS A 40 -9.24 -34.28 127.08
CA CYS A 40 -8.94 -32.96 126.51
C CYS A 40 -10.22 -32.22 126.10
N ALA A 41 -10.19 -30.89 126.13
CA ALA A 41 -11.33 -30.08 125.69
C ALA A 41 -11.60 -30.31 124.19
N ALA A 42 -12.82 -30.04 123.71
CA ALA A 42 -13.21 -30.28 122.31
C ALA A 42 -12.32 -29.59 121.25
N SER A 43 -11.50 -28.63 121.65
CA SER A 43 -10.53 -27.90 120.83
C SER A 43 -9.06 -28.18 121.20
N SER A 44 -8.79 -29.22 121.99
CA SER A 44 -7.42 -29.69 122.29
C SER A 44 -7.27 -31.19 122.07
N TYR A 45 -6.04 -31.60 121.80
CA TYR A 45 -5.67 -32.93 121.37
C TYR A 45 -4.74 -33.57 122.37
N LEU A 46 -4.89 -34.87 122.56
CA LEU A 46 -4.00 -35.62 123.42
C LEU A 46 -2.65 -35.79 122.73
N THR A 47 -1.59 -35.37 123.42
CA THR A 47 -0.19 -35.61 123.02
C THR A 47 0.07 -37.09 122.74
N ARG A 48 1.11 -37.38 121.95
CA ARG A 48 1.41 -38.76 121.53
C ARG A 48 1.64 -39.72 122.70
N ASN A 49 2.27 -39.22 123.75
CA ASN A 49 2.56 -39.97 124.97
C ASN A 49 1.41 -39.94 125.99
N GLY A 50 0.26 -39.37 125.64
CA GLY A 50 -0.90 -39.29 126.52
C GLY A 50 -0.74 -38.36 127.73
N SER A 51 0.33 -37.56 127.78
CA SER A 51 0.75 -36.90 129.03
C SER A 51 0.08 -35.53 129.26
N PHE A 52 -0.29 -34.82 128.19
CA PHE A 52 -1.00 -33.54 128.28
C PHE A 52 -1.82 -33.25 127.01
N CYS A 53 -2.68 -32.24 127.08
CA CYS A 53 -3.47 -31.75 125.98
C CYS A 53 -2.74 -30.59 125.29
N VAL A 54 -2.78 -30.52 123.96
CA VAL A 54 -2.24 -29.41 123.16
C VAL A 54 -3.33 -28.78 122.32
N ALA A 55 -3.27 -27.47 122.09
CA ALA A 55 -4.24 -26.78 121.22
C ALA A 55 -4.06 -27.14 119.73
N ASP A 56 -2.83 -27.50 119.34
CA ASP A 56 -2.46 -27.90 117.98
C ASP A 56 -1.32 -28.93 118.06
N CYS A 57 -1.49 -30.06 117.38
CA CYS A 57 -0.49 -31.13 117.32
C CYS A 57 0.87 -30.64 116.76
N LYS A 58 0.91 -29.58 115.94
CA LYS A 58 2.17 -29.00 115.44
C LYS A 58 3.02 -28.34 116.53
N THR A 59 2.39 -27.90 117.62
CA THR A 59 3.08 -27.15 118.69
C THR A 59 3.72 -28.04 119.75
N GLU A 60 3.46 -29.35 119.71
CA GLU A 60 3.95 -30.31 120.71
C GLU A 60 5.45 -30.58 120.59
N ASP A 61 6.00 -30.52 119.37
CA ASP A 61 7.33 -31.03 119.10
C ASP A 61 8.32 -29.90 118.80
N THR A 62 9.16 -29.54 119.78
CA THR A 62 10.28 -28.62 119.59
C THR A 62 11.39 -29.23 118.74
N ILE A 63 11.38 -30.56 118.52
CA ILE A 63 12.41 -31.27 117.76
C ILE A 63 11.99 -31.41 116.29
N ASN A 64 10.68 -31.47 115.97
CA ASN A 64 10.20 -31.43 114.60
C ASN A 64 8.74 -30.89 114.47
N PRO A 65 8.51 -29.57 114.49
CA PRO A 65 7.18 -28.96 114.54
C PRO A 65 6.28 -29.20 113.31
N ASN A 66 6.76 -29.94 112.30
CA ASN A 66 6.08 -30.15 111.02
C ASN A 66 5.54 -31.57 110.79
N THR A 67 5.75 -32.54 111.70
CA THR A 67 5.40 -33.95 111.43
C THR A 67 4.24 -34.52 112.23
N SER A 68 3.64 -33.75 113.15
CA SER A 68 2.53 -34.24 113.98
C SER A 68 1.17 -33.84 113.39
N TYR A 69 0.32 -34.84 113.13
CA TYR A 69 -1.01 -34.72 112.52
C TYR A 69 -2.11 -35.13 113.48
N ILE A 70 -3.32 -34.63 113.27
CA ILE A 70 -4.48 -35.01 114.07
C ILE A 70 -5.09 -36.29 113.49
N ASN A 71 -5.17 -37.35 114.29
CA ASN A 71 -5.99 -38.51 113.98
C ASN A 71 -7.47 -38.17 114.24
N ALA A 72 -8.24 -38.07 113.16
CA ALA A 72 -9.64 -37.65 113.20
C ALA A 72 -10.55 -38.60 114.01
N LEU A 73 -10.15 -39.87 114.22
CA LEU A 73 -10.97 -40.87 114.91
C LEU A 73 -10.84 -40.82 116.43
N ASN A 74 -9.69 -40.41 116.98
CA ASN A 74 -9.42 -40.50 118.41
C ASN A 74 -8.81 -39.23 119.02
N THR A 75 -8.73 -38.12 118.28
CA THR A 75 -8.22 -36.81 118.75
C THR A 75 -6.80 -36.86 119.32
N THR A 76 -5.98 -37.83 118.88
CA THR A 76 -4.56 -37.95 119.26
C THR A 76 -3.66 -37.40 118.17
N CYS A 77 -2.51 -36.86 118.58
CA CYS A 77 -1.45 -36.44 117.66
C CYS A 77 -0.64 -37.67 117.19
N VAL A 78 -0.47 -37.83 115.88
CA VAL A 78 0.23 -38.95 115.23
C VAL A 78 1.27 -38.46 114.22
N ASP A 79 2.39 -39.17 114.07
CA ASP A 79 3.43 -38.84 113.07
C ASP A 79 3.05 -39.26 111.64
N GLN A 80 2.22 -40.30 111.54
CA GLN A 80 1.82 -40.90 110.28
C GLN A 80 0.36 -41.31 110.38
N CYS A 81 -0.36 -41.11 109.28
CA CYS A 81 -1.73 -41.59 109.16
C CYS A 81 -1.74 -43.12 109.20
N ALA A 82 -2.73 -43.69 109.89
CA ALA A 82 -2.88 -45.14 109.97
C ALA A 82 -3.15 -45.72 108.56
N PRO A 83 -2.76 -46.98 108.28
CA PRO A 83 -3.07 -47.62 107.01
C PRO A 83 -4.55 -47.48 106.63
N GLY A 84 -4.82 -47.02 105.41
CA GLY A 84 -6.17 -46.71 104.94
C GLY A 84 -6.67 -45.29 105.26
N THR A 85 -5.82 -44.43 105.81
CA THR A 85 -6.04 -42.98 105.93
C THR A 85 -4.89 -42.20 105.30
N TYR A 86 -5.19 -41.01 104.79
CA TYR A 86 -4.31 -40.19 103.97
C TYR A 86 -4.13 -38.83 104.59
N LEU A 87 -2.95 -38.24 104.42
CA LEU A 87 -2.66 -36.91 104.91
C LEU A 87 -3.41 -35.86 104.08
N ASN A 88 -4.23 -35.03 104.73
CA ASN A 88 -4.72 -33.79 104.18
C ASN A 88 -3.80 -32.65 104.61
N GLU A 89 -2.92 -32.20 103.72
CA GLU A 89 -1.95 -31.14 104.01
C GLU A 89 -2.63 -29.79 104.33
N ALA A 90 -3.78 -29.50 103.73
CA ALA A 90 -4.50 -28.25 103.95
C ALA A 90 -5.12 -28.17 105.35
N GLN A 91 -5.49 -29.30 105.95
CA GLN A 91 -6.18 -29.35 107.26
C GLN A 91 -5.39 -30.07 108.36
N THR A 92 -4.17 -30.55 108.06
CA THR A 92 -3.27 -31.23 109.03
C THR A 92 -3.90 -32.44 109.71
N ARG A 93 -4.77 -33.14 108.99
CA ARG A 93 -5.60 -34.25 109.49
C ARG A 93 -5.44 -35.48 108.61
N CYS A 94 -5.56 -36.65 109.21
CA CYS A 94 -5.67 -37.91 108.48
C CYS A 94 -7.14 -38.16 108.09
N VAL A 95 -7.40 -38.33 106.79
CA VAL A 95 -8.75 -38.55 106.23
C VAL A 95 -8.85 -39.92 105.57
N GLN A 96 -10.01 -40.58 105.60
CA GLN A 96 -10.19 -41.88 104.95
C GLN A 96 -10.31 -41.79 103.43
N ASN A 97 -10.80 -40.68 102.90
CA ASN A 97 -10.99 -40.46 101.46
C ASN A 97 -10.58 -39.01 101.11
N CYS A 98 -9.99 -38.82 99.94
CA CYS A 98 -9.68 -37.49 99.42
C CYS A 98 -10.94 -36.88 98.81
N THR A 99 -11.67 -36.06 99.59
CA THR A 99 -12.84 -35.32 99.09
C THR A 99 -12.52 -33.86 98.84
N THR A 100 -13.37 -33.15 98.10
CA THR A 100 -13.22 -31.70 97.90
C THR A 100 -13.26 -30.89 99.18
N GLN A 101 -13.90 -31.40 100.23
CA GLN A 101 -13.94 -30.73 101.54
C GLN A 101 -12.61 -30.89 102.30
N ASP A 102 -11.77 -31.84 101.87
CA ASP A 102 -10.50 -32.23 102.49
C ASP A 102 -9.28 -31.73 101.70
N GLY A 103 -9.39 -30.58 101.02
CA GLY A 103 -8.24 -29.94 100.36
C GLY A 103 -7.69 -30.64 99.11
N GLY A 104 -8.26 -31.78 98.68
CA GLY A 104 -7.84 -32.48 97.47
C GLY A 104 -8.74 -33.63 97.03
N LYS A 105 -8.93 -33.82 95.72
CA LYS A 105 -9.68 -34.96 95.13
C LYS A 105 -8.77 -36.13 94.75
N LEU A 106 -7.46 -35.94 94.75
CA LEU A 106 -6.51 -36.86 94.15
C LEU A 106 -5.54 -37.36 95.22
N LEU A 107 -5.31 -38.66 95.25
CA LEU A 107 -4.21 -39.23 96.01
C LEU A 107 -2.89 -38.95 95.28
N ASN A 108 -1.88 -38.48 96.00
CA ASN A 108 -0.56 -38.23 95.42
C ASN A 108 0.08 -39.52 94.87
N LEU A 109 1.17 -39.37 94.11
CA LEU A 109 1.89 -40.49 93.50
C LEU A 109 2.36 -41.56 94.50
N ALA A 110 2.72 -41.14 95.71
CA ALA A 110 3.17 -42.04 96.77
C ALA A 110 2.02 -42.81 97.45
N GLY A 111 0.77 -42.42 97.22
CA GLY A 111 -0.39 -43.04 97.86
C GLY A 111 -0.62 -42.59 99.31
N THR A 112 0.01 -41.50 99.75
CA THR A 112 0.10 -41.12 101.18
C THR A 112 -0.64 -39.83 101.55
N ALA A 113 -0.92 -38.95 100.59
CA ALA A 113 -1.54 -37.65 100.84
C ALA A 113 -2.57 -37.28 99.78
N CYS A 114 -3.56 -36.48 100.17
CA CYS A 114 -4.56 -35.90 99.27
C CYS A 114 -4.05 -34.55 98.73
N GLU A 115 -4.01 -34.43 97.40
CA GLU A 115 -3.63 -33.22 96.68
C GLU A 115 -4.82 -32.71 95.82
N SER A 116 -4.90 -31.39 95.66
CA SER A 116 -5.90 -30.76 94.76
C SER A 116 -5.49 -30.82 93.29
N LEU A 117 -4.18 -30.85 93.03
CA LEU A 117 -3.55 -31.00 91.72
C LEU A 117 -2.30 -31.85 91.90
N CYS A 118 -1.99 -32.72 90.94
CA CYS A 118 -0.78 -33.54 90.99
C CYS A 118 0.45 -32.66 90.83
N THR A 119 1.22 -32.51 91.91
CA THR A 119 2.47 -31.71 91.89
C THR A 119 3.51 -32.33 90.95
N THR A 120 3.52 -33.67 90.89
CA THR A 120 4.29 -34.48 89.96
C THR A 120 3.35 -35.48 89.27
N GLY A 121 3.61 -35.79 87.99
CA GLY A 121 2.76 -36.68 87.19
C GLY A 121 1.49 -36.02 86.65
N TYR A 122 0.47 -36.85 86.40
CA TYR A 122 -0.79 -36.49 85.75
C TYR A 122 -1.98 -36.94 86.60
N ALA A 123 -3.05 -36.15 86.59
CA ALA A 123 -4.28 -36.48 87.30
C ALA A 123 -5.10 -37.51 86.52
N ASN A 124 -5.22 -38.73 87.07
CA ASN A 124 -6.23 -39.70 86.62
C ASN A 124 -7.50 -39.49 87.45
N VAL A 125 -8.40 -38.64 86.92
CA VAL A 125 -9.65 -38.26 87.59
C VAL A 125 -10.58 -39.46 87.78
N ALA A 126 -10.55 -40.45 86.87
CA ALA A 126 -11.37 -41.65 86.97
C ALA A 126 -10.99 -42.53 88.17
N ARG A 127 -9.70 -42.53 88.54
CA ARG A 127 -9.16 -43.31 89.68
C ARG A 127 -8.84 -42.46 90.91
N THR A 128 -9.17 -41.18 90.89
CA THR A 128 -8.91 -40.22 91.99
C THR A 128 -7.45 -40.27 92.50
N LYS A 129 -6.47 -40.43 91.60
CA LYS A 129 -5.04 -40.51 91.95
C LYS A 129 -4.14 -39.86 90.90
N CYS A 130 -2.93 -39.49 91.32
CA CYS A 130 -1.85 -39.06 90.45
C CYS A 130 -1.08 -40.26 89.90
N VAL A 131 -0.75 -40.24 88.60
CA VAL A 131 0.01 -41.29 87.91
C VAL A 131 1.18 -40.70 87.14
N THR A 132 2.25 -41.48 86.93
CA THR A 132 3.39 -41.04 86.11
C THR A 132 3.14 -41.21 84.61
N ASP A 133 2.27 -42.15 84.23
CA ASP A 133 1.88 -42.44 82.86
C ASP A 133 0.38 -42.77 82.81
N CYS A 134 -0.32 -42.19 81.83
CA CYS A 134 -1.74 -42.44 81.60
C CYS A 134 -1.98 -43.77 80.87
N LYS A 135 -0.97 -44.37 80.23
CA LYS A 135 -1.11 -45.60 79.45
C LYS A 135 -1.21 -46.87 80.30
N THR A 136 -0.48 -46.93 81.41
CA THR A 136 -0.37 -48.17 82.21
C THR A 136 -1.70 -48.59 82.84
N ASP A 137 -2.62 -47.63 83.02
CA ASP A 137 -3.79 -47.84 83.86
C ASP A 137 -5.09 -48.01 83.08
N ASP A 138 -5.39 -47.25 82.01
CA ASP A 138 -6.74 -47.22 81.41
C ASP A 138 -6.80 -46.98 79.88
N SER A 139 -5.71 -47.21 79.13
CA SER A 139 -5.63 -46.82 77.70
C SER A 139 -5.90 -45.32 77.47
N SER A 140 -5.72 -44.50 78.52
CA SER A 140 -5.89 -43.05 78.46
C SER A 140 -4.64 -42.37 77.92
N VAL A 141 -4.84 -41.25 77.24
CA VAL A 141 -3.79 -40.40 76.68
C VAL A 141 -3.54 -39.20 77.59
N ILE A 142 -2.32 -38.67 77.52
CA ILE A 142 -1.92 -37.50 78.32
C ILE A 142 -2.47 -36.24 77.65
N ASP A 143 -3.33 -35.49 78.35
CA ASP A 143 -3.64 -34.10 78.02
C ASP A 143 -2.56 -33.21 78.66
N LEU A 144 -1.60 -32.78 77.85
CA LEU A 144 -0.41 -32.06 78.35
C LEU A 144 -0.79 -30.69 78.93
N ASP A 145 -1.79 -30.03 78.33
CA ASP A 145 -2.24 -28.69 78.72
C ASP A 145 -2.97 -28.73 80.06
N ARG A 146 -3.77 -29.78 80.30
CA ARG A 146 -4.53 -29.94 81.55
C ARG A 146 -3.80 -30.77 82.61
N LYS A 147 -2.66 -31.36 82.27
CA LYS A 147 -1.94 -32.36 83.09
C LYS A 147 -2.85 -33.48 83.61
N THR A 148 -3.77 -33.95 82.78
CA THR A 148 -4.76 -34.99 83.13
C THR A 148 -4.69 -36.18 82.17
N CYS A 149 -5.10 -37.34 82.65
CA CYS A 149 -5.33 -38.50 81.80
C CYS A 149 -6.75 -38.45 81.23
N THR A 150 -6.89 -38.49 79.91
CA THR A 150 -8.19 -38.50 79.22
C THR A 150 -8.31 -39.71 78.30
N SER A 151 -9.52 -40.25 78.09
CA SER A 151 -9.74 -41.37 77.17
C SER A 151 -9.70 -40.95 75.70
N LEU A 152 -9.97 -39.67 75.41
CA LEU A 152 -10.01 -39.09 74.07
C LEU A 152 -9.48 -37.64 74.13
N CYS A 153 -8.68 -37.24 73.14
CA CYS A 153 -8.37 -35.83 72.92
C CYS A 153 -9.67 -35.13 72.51
N THR A 154 -10.06 -34.06 73.21
CA THR A 154 -11.26 -33.31 72.86
C THR A 154 -11.02 -32.60 71.52
N PRO A 155 -11.74 -32.95 70.44
CA PRO A 155 -11.39 -32.56 69.06
C PRO A 155 -11.50 -31.05 68.77
N GLN A 156 -11.97 -30.25 69.73
CA GLN A 156 -12.03 -28.80 69.60
C GLN A 156 -10.73 -28.08 70.02
N THR A 157 -9.87 -28.71 70.84
CA THR A 157 -8.72 -28.01 71.43
C THR A 157 -7.43 -28.80 71.42
N SER A 158 -7.42 -30.08 71.03
CA SER A 158 -6.20 -30.86 71.01
C SER A 158 -6.21 -32.00 69.97
N PHE A 159 -5.01 -32.30 69.47
CA PHE A 159 -4.70 -33.29 68.44
C PHE A 159 -3.92 -34.45 69.04
N LEU A 160 -4.19 -35.66 68.56
CA LEU A 160 -3.46 -36.84 68.98
C LEU A 160 -2.12 -36.92 68.23
N THR A 161 -1.02 -37.00 68.96
CA THR A 161 0.31 -37.26 68.41
C THR A 161 0.35 -38.58 67.62
N ASN A 162 1.27 -38.68 66.65
CA ASN A 162 1.35 -39.83 65.73
C ASN A 162 1.50 -41.21 66.43
N ASN A 163 2.08 -41.24 67.64
CA ASN A 163 2.27 -42.43 68.45
C ASN A 163 1.08 -42.73 69.39
N GLY A 164 0.00 -41.97 69.29
CA GLY A 164 -1.24 -42.15 70.03
C GLY A 164 -1.12 -41.94 71.53
N SER A 165 -0.13 -41.17 72.01
CA SER A 165 0.17 -41.09 73.45
C SER A 165 -0.15 -39.75 74.12
N LEU A 166 -0.08 -38.66 73.35
CA LEU A 166 -0.24 -37.30 73.85
C LEU A 166 -1.30 -36.55 73.03
N CYS A 167 -2.14 -35.80 73.73
CA CYS A 167 -2.96 -34.74 73.17
C CYS A 167 -2.20 -33.42 73.27
N VAL A 168 -1.97 -32.76 72.13
CA VAL A 168 -1.30 -31.47 72.04
C VAL A 168 -2.26 -30.43 71.48
N SER A 169 -2.22 -29.18 71.97
CA SER A 169 -3.09 -28.11 71.46
C SER A 169 -2.77 -27.70 70.03
N ASP A 170 -1.52 -27.89 69.61
CA ASP A 170 -1.08 -27.70 68.25
C ASP A 170 -0.07 -28.79 67.86
N CYS A 171 -0.06 -29.20 66.59
CA CYS A 171 0.98 -30.06 66.04
C CYS A 171 2.31 -29.28 65.83
N PHE A 172 2.26 -27.94 65.92
CA PHE A 172 3.42 -27.05 65.85
C PHE A 172 3.85 -26.61 67.24
N THR A 173 4.71 -27.38 67.91
CA THR A 173 5.46 -26.82 69.03
C THR A 173 6.76 -26.22 68.50
N GLU A 174 6.99 -24.93 68.79
CA GLU A 174 8.14 -24.12 68.30
C GLU A 174 9.52 -24.68 68.68
N ASP A 175 9.57 -25.63 69.60
CA ASP A 175 10.79 -26.38 69.89
C ASP A 175 10.98 -27.48 68.84
N ASN A 176 11.87 -27.22 67.88
CA ASN A 176 12.41 -28.14 66.87
C ASN A 176 12.95 -29.45 67.50
N ILE A 177 12.08 -30.32 67.99
CA ILE A 177 12.44 -31.68 68.38
C ILE A 177 12.43 -32.51 67.08
N PRO A 178 13.58 -33.02 66.61
CA PRO A 178 13.66 -33.79 65.37
C PRO A 178 12.72 -35.00 65.44
N GLY A 179 11.79 -35.09 64.50
CA GLY A 179 10.82 -36.19 64.41
C GLY A 179 9.39 -35.86 64.89
N PHE A 180 9.10 -34.61 65.29
CA PHE A 180 7.73 -34.21 65.58
C PHE A 180 6.89 -33.99 64.31
N PRO A 181 5.63 -34.45 64.31
CA PRO A 181 4.74 -34.36 63.16
C PRO A 181 4.34 -32.91 62.84
N THR A 182 4.59 -32.50 61.60
CA THR A 182 4.42 -31.12 61.11
C THR A 182 3.05 -30.81 60.50
N TYR A 183 2.06 -31.71 60.48
CA TYR A 183 0.78 -31.39 59.84
C TYR A 183 -0.41 -32.07 60.53
N ILE A 184 -1.56 -31.42 60.52
CA ILE A 184 -2.82 -32.03 61.00
C ILE A 184 -3.45 -32.83 59.88
N ASN A 185 -3.70 -34.11 60.12
CA ASN A 185 -4.56 -34.92 59.26
C ASN A 185 -6.03 -34.56 59.53
N ALA A 186 -6.69 -33.99 58.52
CA ALA A 186 -8.07 -33.51 58.62
C ALA A 186 -9.10 -34.63 58.89
N GLU A 187 -8.81 -35.88 58.54
CA GLU A 187 -9.77 -36.99 58.66
C GLU A 187 -9.91 -37.51 60.10
N ASN A 188 -8.81 -37.50 60.86
CA ASN A 188 -8.75 -38.18 62.15
C ASN A 188 -8.12 -37.33 63.26
N THR A 189 -7.86 -36.04 63.02
CA THR A 189 -7.28 -35.09 64.00
C THR A 189 -5.96 -35.58 64.61
N THR A 190 -5.18 -36.36 63.84
CA THR A 190 -3.84 -36.80 64.25
C THR A 190 -2.77 -35.93 63.63
N CYS A 191 -1.69 -35.69 64.37
CA CYS A 191 -0.51 -35.05 63.82
C CYS A 191 0.27 -36.06 62.96
N VAL A 192 0.64 -35.69 61.73
CA VAL A 192 1.42 -36.50 60.78
C VAL A 192 2.69 -35.78 60.33
N LEU A 193 3.74 -36.54 59.98
CA LEU A 193 5.03 -36.00 59.49
C LEU A 193 4.96 -35.52 58.03
N GLY A 194 3.96 -35.95 57.28
CA GLY A 194 3.73 -35.54 55.90
C GLY A 194 2.33 -35.98 55.45
N CYS A 195 1.81 -35.29 54.44
CA CYS A 195 0.51 -35.64 53.89
C CYS A 195 0.57 -36.93 53.07
N ARG A 196 -0.54 -37.67 53.03
CA ARG A 196 -0.64 -38.90 52.23
C ARG A 196 -0.60 -38.54 50.74
N PRO A 197 -0.26 -39.47 49.82
CA PRO A 197 -0.19 -39.20 48.38
C PRO A 197 -1.47 -38.62 47.74
N THR A 198 -2.60 -38.66 48.45
CA THR A 198 -3.90 -38.13 48.01
C THR A 198 -4.26 -36.78 48.64
N THR A 199 -3.40 -36.22 49.50
CA THR A 199 -3.62 -34.94 50.19
C THR A 199 -2.37 -34.05 50.09
N TYR A 200 -2.58 -32.75 50.16
CA TYR A 200 -1.56 -31.73 49.98
C TYR A 200 -1.37 -30.92 51.25
N MET A 201 -0.12 -30.53 51.52
CA MET A 201 0.25 -29.68 52.65
C MET A 201 -0.19 -28.24 52.39
N SER A 202 -1.13 -27.75 53.19
CA SER A 202 -1.47 -26.32 53.27
C SER A 202 -0.43 -25.60 54.12
N GLN A 203 0.33 -24.67 53.54
CA GLN A 203 1.38 -23.94 54.25
C GLN A 203 0.84 -22.97 55.32
N VAL A 204 -0.41 -22.50 55.17
CA VAL A 204 -1.06 -21.54 56.07
C VAL A 204 -1.71 -22.24 57.23
N ASN A 205 -2.60 -23.19 56.92
CA ASN A 205 -3.40 -23.86 57.94
C ASN A 205 -2.65 -25.05 58.55
N LYS A 206 -1.51 -25.41 57.94
CA LYS A 206 -0.69 -26.57 58.28
C LYS A 206 -1.49 -27.86 58.42
N ARG A 207 -2.46 -28.02 57.51
CA ARG A 207 -3.31 -29.20 57.39
C ARG A 207 -3.05 -29.92 56.09
N CYS A 208 -3.28 -31.22 56.10
CA CYS A 208 -3.40 -31.99 54.88
C CYS A 208 -4.80 -31.82 54.29
N VAL A 209 -4.89 -31.19 53.11
CA VAL A 209 -6.15 -30.93 52.40
C VAL A 209 -6.26 -31.77 51.13
N PHE A 210 -7.49 -32.16 50.75
CA PHE A 210 -7.70 -32.90 49.50
C PHE A 210 -7.56 -32.03 48.25
N ASN A 211 -7.99 -30.77 48.35
CA ASN A 211 -7.91 -29.78 47.29
C ASN A 211 -7.32 -28.49 47.86
N CYS A 212 -6.36 -27.89 47.15
CA CYS A 212 -5.81 -26.59 47.51
C CYS A 212 -6.85 -25.49 47.24
N SER A 213 -7.44 -24.95 48.30
CA SER A 213 -8.41 -23.85 48.20
C SER A 213 -7.69 -22.50 48.22
N SER A 214 -8.38 -21.41 47.89
CA SER A 214 -7.80 -20.06 48.02
C SER A 214 -7.44 -19.69 49.46
N GLU A 215 -8.01 -20.38 50.46
CA GLU A 215 -7.69 -20.18 51.88
C GLU A 215 -6.42 -20.94 52.31
N ASP A 216 -5.91 -21.86 51.48
CA ASP A 216 -4.75 -22.72 51.75
C ASP A 216 -3.44 -22.22 51.11
N TYR A 217 -3.34 -20.91 50.83
CA TYR A 217 -2.18 -20.29 50.18
C TYR A 217 -1.95 -20.72 48.73
N GLY A 218 -3.02 -20.95 47.98
CA GLY A 218 -2.94 -21.12 46.54
C GLY A 218 -3.88 -22.19 46.02
N ARG A 219 -4.27 -22.06 44.75
CA ARG A 219 -5.10 -23.05 44.06
C ARG A 219 -4.28 -24.10 43.32
N LEU A 220 -2.96 -24.08 43.43
CA LEU A 220 -2.08 -24.96 42.64
C LEU A 220 -1.54 -26.08 43.53
N THR A 221 -1.56 -27.29 42.98
CA THR A 221 -0.96 -28.48 43.60
C THR A 221 0.43 -28.71 43.02
N ASN A 222 1.43 -28.84 43.89
CA ASN A 222 2.77 -29.32 43.54
C ASN A 222 2.84 -30.82 43.84
N LEU A 223 2.87 -31.63 42.79
CA LEU A 223 2.88 -33.09 42.88
C LEU A 223 4.23 -33.65 43.34
N ALA A 224 5.34 -32.94 43.10
CA ALA A 224 6.66 -33.38 43.53
C ALA A 224 6.81 -33.27 45.05
N GLU A 225 6.19 -32.24 45.64
CA GLU A 225 6.32 -31.93 47.06
C GLU A 225 5.06 -32.24 47.88
N ASN A 226 3.97 -32.69 47.25
CA ASN A 226 2.65 -32.86 47.88
C ASN A 226 2.22 -31.61 48.67
N SER A 227 2.38 -30.41 48.09
CA SER A 227 2.10 -29.13 48.74
C SER A 227 1.13 -28.26 47.93
N CYS A 228 0.45 -27.34 48.61
CA CYS A 228 -0.32 -26.26 47.99
C CYS A 228 0.56 -25.03 47.81
N GLU A 229 0.61 -24.50 46.59
CA GLU A 229 1.43 -23.34 46.24
C GLU A 229 0.61 -22.23 45.57
N GLN A 230 0.96 -20.98 45.84
CA GLN A 230 0.38 -19.81 45.18
C GLN A 230 1.05 -19.55 43.83
N ILE A 231 2.37 -19.78 43.77
CA ILE A 231 3.23 -19.62 42.61
C ILE A 231 4.10 -20.87 42.57
N CYS A 232 4.17 -21.53 41.41
CA CYS A 232 5.00 -22.72 41.27
C CYS A 232 6.48 -22.36 41.46
N SER A 233 7.09 -22.89 42.53
CA SER A 233 8.49 -22.64 42.89
C SER A 233 9.43 -23.09 41.78
N ASN A 234 9.11 -24.24 41.17
CA ASN A 234 9.72 -24.78 39.97
C ASN A 234 8.64 -25.08 38.93
N GLY A 235 8.88 -24.70 37.67
CA GLY A 235 7.95 -24.88 36.55
C GLY A 235 6.92 -23.75 36.38
N TYR A 236 5.75 -24.11 35.89
CA TYR A 236 4.69 -23.20 35.45
C TYR A 236 3.32 -23.59 36.02
N ALA A 237 2.51 -22.59 36.30
CA ALA A 237 1.14 -22.76 36.80
C ALA A 237 0.18 -23.10 35.65
N ASN A 238 -0.31 -24.34 35.61
CA ASN A 238 -1.43 -24.72 34.75
C ASN A 238 -2.75 -24.39 35.47
N VAL A 239 -3.22 -23.17 35.29
CA VAL A 239 -4.44 -22.63 35.94
C VAL A 239 -5.69 -23.42 35.56
N ALA A 240 -5.76 -24.01 34.36
CA ALA A 240 -6.89 -24.84 33.93
C ALA A 240 -6.96 -26.17 34.68
N ARG A 241 -5.80 -26.72 35.10
CA ARG A 241 -5.70 -28.01 35.81
C ARG A 241 -5.38 -27.87 37.30
N LEU A 242 -5.22 -26.64 37.80
CA LEU A 242 -4.90 -26.34 39.20
C LEU A 242 -3.62 -27.05 39.69
N LYS A 243 -2.60 -27.14 38.82
CA LYS A 243 -1.37 -27.91 39.02
C LYS A 243 -0.14 -27.12 38.58
N CYS A 244 0.97 -27.33 39.27
CA CYS A 244 2.30 -26.96 38.77
C CYS A 244 2.80 -28.03 37.80
N VAL A 245 3.35 -27.61 36.67
CA VAL A 245 3.91 -28.48 35.63
C VAL A 245 5.31 -28.00 35.26
N ASP A 246 6.23 -28.92 34.97
CA ASP A 246 7.60 -28.56 34.60
C ASP A 246 7.67 -27.83 33.25
N ASP A 247 6.75 -28.18 32.33
CA ASP A 247 6.58 -27.55 31.03
C ASP A 247 5.08 -27.38 30.73
N CYS A 248 4.71 -26.25 30.13
CA CYS A 248 3.36 -25.99 29.65
C CYS A 248 2.98 -26.88 28.45
N TYR A 249 3.96 -27.52 27.81
CA TYR A 249 3.75 -28.47 26.73
C TYR A 249 3.48 -29.89 27.25
N THR A 250 2.20 -30.24 27.37
CA THR A 250 1.79 -31.66 27.36
C THR A 250 1.35 -32.04 25.95
N LYS A 251 1.58 -33.30 25.56
CA LYS A 251 1.41 -33.88 24.22
C LYS A 251 0.07 -33.56 23.49
N ASP A 252 -0.92 -33.03 24.22
CA ASP A 252 -2.31 -32.90 23.77
C ASP A 252 -2.86 -31.47 23.71
N ASN A 253 -2.13 -30.41 24.12
CA ASN A 253 -2.62 -29.02 23.95
C ASN A 253 -1.49 -27.99 23.99
N HIS A 254 -1.33 -27.25 22.87
CA HIS A 254 -0.37 -26.16 22.70
C HIS A 254 -0.68 -24.99 23.66
N SER A 255 -0.07 -24.97 24.83
CA SER A 255 -0.17 -23.86 25.78
C SER A 255 1.11 -23.04 25.72
N ALA A 256 0.97 -21.72 25.58
CA ALA A 256 2.06 -20.75 25.63
C ALA A 256 2.40 -20.39 27.07
N ILE A 257 3.63 -19.93 27.30
CA ILE A 257 4.07 -19.42 28.59
C ILE A 257 3.82 -17.92 28.64
N HIS A 258 3.10 -17.45 29.67
CA HIS A 258 3.10 -16.05 30.05
C HIS A 258 4.34 -15.79 30.94
N ILE A 259 5.35 -15.09 30.41
CA ILE A 259 6.65 -14.91 31.08
C ILE A 259 6.48 -14.27 32.47
N ASP A 260 5.71 -13.19 32.57
CA ASP A 260 5.62 -12.44 33.84
C ASP A 260 4.99 -13.23 34.99
N ASN A 261 4.05 -14.12 34.66
CA ASN A 261 3.25 -14.82 35.66
C ASN A 261 3.63 -16.29 35.81
N LYS A 262 4.59 -16.79 35.01
CA LYS A 262 4.92 -18.23 34.87
C LYS A 262 3.66 -19.10 34.74
N THR A 263 2.65 -18.66 34.01
CA THR A 263 1.40 -19.41 33.81
C THR A 263 1.33 -20.02 32.41
N CYS A 264 0.77 -21.22 32.32
CA CYS A 264 0.42 -21.83 31.05
C CYS A 264 -0.92 -21.28 30.57
N ILE A 265 -0.93 -20.68 29.38
CA ILE A 265 -2.11 -20.10 28.76
C ILE A 265 -2.36 -20.74 27.40
N THR A 266 -3.62 -20.99 27.05
CA THR A 266 -3.99 -21.61 25.76
C THR A 266 -4.01 -20.62 24.60
N THR A 267 -4.12 -19.33 24.90
CA THR A 267 -4.17 -18.22 23.95
C THR A 267 -3.52 -16.99 24.58
N CYS A 268 -2.70 -16.25 23.81
CA CYS A 268 -2.24 -14.93 24.20
C CYS A 268 -3.44 -13.97 24.11
N THR A 269 -4.11 -13.70 25.24
CA THR A 269 -5.37 -12.94 25.28
C THR A 269 -5.20 -11.42 25.40
N PHE A 270 -3.98 -10.93 25.60
CA PHE A 270 -3.71 -9.49 25.58
C PHE A 270 -3.64 -9.00 24.15
N GLN A 271 -4.30 -7.86 23.87
CA GLN A 271 -4.45 -7.26 22.53
C GLN A 271 -3.12 -6.99 21.79
N THR A 272 -1.98 -7.12 22.47
CA THR A 272 -0.64 -6.80 21.97
C THR A 272 0.31 -7.99 21.89
N ASN A 273 -0.08 -9.20 22.33
CA ASN A 273 0.89 -10.28 22.55
C ASN A 273 0.65 -11.44 21.56
N PHE A 274 1.71 -11.84 20.85
CA PHE A 274 1.69 -12.85 19.79
C PHE A 274 2.39 -14.13 20.24
N LEU A 275 1.89 -15.28 19.81
CA LEU A 275 2.56 -16.55 20.07
C LEU A 275 3.83 -16.67 19.21
N SER A 276 5.02 -16.68 19.84
CA SER A 276 6.25 -17.02 19.14
C SER A 276 6.26 -18.50 18.75
N THR A 277 6.52 -18.80 17.49
CA THR A 277 6.54 -20.17 16.97
C THR A 277 7.77 -20.96 17.43
N ASN A 278 8.92 -20.31 17.62
CA ASN A 278 10.13 -20.97 18.12
C ASN A 278 10.25 -20.92 19.64
N LEU A 279 9.86 -19.81 20.25
CA LEU A 279 10.17 -19.55 21.66
C LEU A 279 9.05 -19.96 22.63
N LYS A 280 7.86 -20.30 22.12
CA LYS A 280 6.71 -20.82 22.89
C LYS A 280 6.19 -19.89 24.01
N PHE A 281 6.61 -18.63 24.01
CA PHE A 281 6.06 -17.58 24.86
C PHE A 281 5.32 -16.53 24.03
N CYS A 282 4.43 -15.80 24.71
CA CYS A 282 3.79 -14.64 24.12
C CYS A 282 4.78 -13.47 24.10
N VAL A 283 4.96 -12.83 22.94
CA VAL A 283 5.84 -11.67 22.75
C VAL A 283 5.02 -10.44 22.38
N ASP A 284 5.41 -9.28 22.89
CA ASP A 284 4.73 -8.00 22.62
C ASP A 284 5.00 -7.47 21.20
N SER A 285 6.07 -7.95 20.55
CA SER A 285 6.34 -7.72 19.13
C SER A 285 7.11 -8.90 18.54
N CYS A 286 6.88 -9.19 17.25
CA CYS A 286 7.62 -10.22 16.54
C CYS A 286 9.00 -9.75 16.05
N TYR A 287 9.38 -8.49 16.28
CA TYR A 287 10.51 -7.82 15.61
C TYR A 287 11.87 -8.02 16.32
N ASN A 288 11.89 -8.42 17.59
CA ASN A 288 13.09 -8.40 18.43
C ASN A 288 13.89 -9.72 18.48
N ASP A 289 13.56 -10.70 17.65
CA ASP A 289 14.24 -11.99 17.65
C ASP A 289 14.67 -12.34 16.23
N ASP A 290 15.97 -12.59 16.03
CA ASP A 290 16.68 -12.73 14.74
C ASP A 290 16.11 -13.80 13.78
N SER A 291 15.05 -14.52 14.21
CA SER A 291 14.39 -15.60 13.48
C SER A 291 12.93 -15.35 13.10
N HIS A 292 12.30 -14.26 13.57
CA HIS A 292 10.88 -13.98 13.30
C HIS A 292 10.73 -12.63 12.58
N SER A 293 10.01 -12.64 11.46
CA SER A 293 9.95 -11.47 10.58
C SER A 293 8.57 -10.84 10.48
N ALA A 294 7.49 -11.52 10.91
CA ALA A 294 6.13 -10.99 10.77
C ALA A 294 5.08 -11.62 11.70
N ILE A 295 4.01 -10.88 11.97
CA ILE A 295 2.75 -11.39 12.54
C ILE A 295 1.93 -12.04 11.42
N ASN A 296 1.41 -13.25 11.62
CA ASN A 296 0.51 -13.91 10.66
C ASN A 296 -0.76 -13.06 10.41
N TYR A 297 -1.39 -13.20 9.23
CA TYR A 297 -2.61 -12.52 8.82
C TYR A 297 -3.77 -12.60 9.83
N GLU A 298 -3.91 -13.72 10.55
CA GLU A 298 -4.92 -13.87 11.62
C GLU A 298 -4.61 -13.05 12.89
N LYS A 299 -3.46 -12.36 12.94
CA LYS A 299 -2.96 -11.57 14.08
C LYS A 299 -2.76 -12.36 15.37
N THR A 300 -2.46 -13.65 15.25
CA THR A 300 -2.41 -14.58 16.40
C THR A 300 -1.01 -15.12 16.71
N LYS A 301 -0.08 -15.13 15.75
CA LYS A 301 1.22 -15.81 15.86
C LYS A 301 2.32 -15.06 15.12
N CYS A 302 3.55 -15.12 15.62
CA CYS A 302 4.74 -14.72 14.87
C CYS A 302 5.18 -15.85 13.94
N VAL A 303 5.48 -15.53 12.69
CA VAL A 303 5.98 -16.47 11.67
C VAL A 303 7.35 -16.03 11.15
N PRO A 304 8.24 -16.98 10.84
CA PRO A 304 9.56 -16.67 10.25
C PRO A 304 9.46 -16.19 8.79
N SER A 305 8.35 -16.52 8.12
CA SER A 305 7.99 -16.06 6.78
C SER A 305 6.46 -16.07 6.63
N CYS A 306 5.91 -15.16 5.84
CA CYS A 306 4.48 -15.18 5.54
C CYS A 306 4.06 -16.49 4.86
N PRO A 307 2.95 -17.12 5.27
CA PRO A 307 2.46 -18.35 4.66
C PRO A 307 2.10 -18.15 3.17
N PRO A 308 2.03 -19.24 2.37
CA PRO A 308 1.67 -19.15 0.96
C PRO A 308 0.37 -18.35 0.77
N SER A 309 0.34 -17.49 -0.24
CA SER A 309 -0.78 -16.57 -0.54
C SER A 309 -0.98 -15.39 0.42
N THR A 310 0.04 -15.07 1.23
CA THR A 310 0.11 -13.82 2.02
C THR A 310 1.47 -13.17 1.84
N TYR A 311 1.55 -11.86 2.10
CA TYR A 311 2.70 -11.02 1.79
C TYR A 311 3.08 -10.18 2.99
N LEU A 312 4.36 -9.90 3.18
CA LEU A 312 4.83 -9.03 4.26
C LEU A 312 4.36 -7.58 4.00
N SER A 313 3.71 -6.94 4.96
CA SER A 313 3.27 -5.54 4.86
C SER A 313 4.42 -4.56 4.64
N VAL A 314 4.10 -3.33 4.22
CA VAL A 314 5.10 -2.28 3.93
C VAL A 314 5.98 -1.97 5.15
N ASN A 315 5.38 -1.93 6.34
CA ASN A 315 6.10 -1.71 7.59
C ASN A 315 6.81 -2.97 8.14
N LYS A 316 6.71 -4.11 7.43
CA LYS A 316 7.32 -5.39 7.81
C LYS A 316 6.83 -5.96 9.14
N GLU A 317 5.63 -5.60 9.57
CA GLU A 317 5.10 -6.04 10.86
C GLU A 317 4.13 -7.22 10.74
N PHE A 318 3.33 -7.29 9.67
CA PHE A 318 2.26 -8.28 9.54
C PHE A 318 2.14 -8.82 8.12
N CYS A 319 1.61 -10.03 8.00
CA CYS A 319 1.31 -10.65 6.72
C CYS A 319 -0.09 -10.22 6.26
N VAL A 320 -0.20 -9.65 5.06
CA VAL A 320 -1.47 -9.26 4.44
C VAL A 320 -1.85 -10.24 3.33
N LYS A 321 -3.15 -10.41 3.11
CA LYS A 321 -3.66 -11.28 2.03
C LYS A 321 -3.52 -10.63 0.65
N ASN A 322 -3.70 -9.30 0.59
CA ASN A 322 -3.53 -8.48 -0.60
C ASN A 322 -2.85 -7.17 -0.20
N CYS A 323 -1.80 -6.76 -0.91
CA CYS A 323 -1.18 -5.45 -0.67
C CYS A 323 -2.17 -4.29 -0.93
N TYR A 324 -3.03 -4.42 -1.94
CA TYR A 324 -3.88 -3.31 -2.40
C TYR A 324 -5.01 -2.89 -1.44
N ASN A 325 -5.44 -3.74 -0.50
CA ASN A 325 -6.69 -3.53 0.23
C ASN A 325 -6.54 -2.93 1.65
N GLU A 326 -5.36 -3.01 2.26
CA GLU A 326 -5.19 -2.63 3.68
C GLU A 326 -4.37 -1.36 3.87
N ASP A 327 -3.35 -1.15 3.03
CA ASP A 327 -2.58 0.10 2.97
C ASP A 327 -2.85 0.73 1.61
N SER A 328 -3.73 1.75 1.57
CA SER A 328 -4.09 2.45 0.34
C SER A 328 -2.81 2.89 -0.39
N ASN A 329 -2.50 2.23 -1.50
CA ASN A 329 -1.33 2.38 -2.39
C ASN A 329 -0.17 1.40 -2.22
N SER A 330 -0.28 0.31 -1.46
CA SER A 330 0.78 -0.71 -1.42
C SER A 330 0.65 -1.77 -2.53
N MET A 331 1.80 -2.24 -3.01
CA MET A 331 1.94 -3.09 -4.20
C MET A 331 2.77 -4.32 -3.93
N LEU A 332 2.55 -5.42 -4.65
CA LEU A 332 3.41 -6.60 -4.53
C LEU A 332 4.79 -6.36 -5.15
N SER A 333 5.87 -6.55 -4.40
CA SER A 333 7.25 -6.37 -4.91
C SER A 333 7.61 -7.40 -6.00
N LEU A 334 8.68 -7.12 -6.74
CA LEU A 334 9.26 -7.96 -7.81
C LEU A 334 9.46 -9.44 -7.40
N ASN A 335 9.85 -9.67 -6.15
CA ASN A 335 10.09 -11.02 -5.63
C ASN A 335 8.83 -11.72 -5.08
N LYS A 336 7.66 -11.08 -5.22
CA LYS A 336 6.34 -11.59 -4.78
C LYS A 336 6.23 -11.98 -3.31
N SER A 337 7.03 -11.38 -2.43
CA SER A 337 7.06 -11.74 -1.00
C SER A 337 6.76 -10.58 -0.03
N ILE A 338 6.84 -9.33 -0.50
CA ILE A 338 6.71 -8.12 0.33
C ILE A 338 5.82 -7.12 -0.40
N CYS A 339 5.04 -6.34 0.34
CA CYS A 339 4.30 -5.18 -0.14
C CYS A 339 5.19 -3.95 -0.06
N VAL A 340 5.21 -3.14 -1.11
CA VAL A 340 6.02 -1.92 -1.23
C VAL A 340 5.15 -0.74 -1.59
N THR A 341 5.52 0.47 -1.14
CA THR A 341 4.85 1.73 -1.51
C THR A 341 5.32 2.29 -2.84
N SER A 342 6.52 1.91 -3.29
CA SER A 342 6.99 2.19 -4.64
C SER A 342 7.85 1.04 -5.16
N CYS A 343 7.80 0.83 -6.48
CA CYS A 343 8.65 -0.17 -7.14
C CYS A 343 10.14 0.22 -7.21
N PHE A 344 10.52 1.40 -6.69
CA PHE A 344 11.89 1.92 -6.66
C PHE A 344 12.62 1.67 -5.33
N GLU A 345 11.94 1.20 -4.30
CA GLU A 345 12.55 1.00 -2.97
C GLU A 345 13.41 -0.26 -2.87
N SER A 346 13.47 -1.10 -3.93
CA SER A 346 14.40 -2.22 -3.96
C SER A 346 15.81 -1.71 -4.32
N PRO A 347 16.83 -1.85 -3.44
CA PRO A 347 18.13 -1.19 -3.59
C PRO A 347 18.90 -1.48 -4.88
N ASN A 348 18.48 -2.46 -5.68
CA ASN A 348 19.21 -2.94 -6.85
C ASN A 348 18.34 -3.22 -8.09
N GLN A 349 17.05 -2.86 -8.11
CA GLN A 349 16.16 -3.16 -9.26
C GLN A 349 15.18 -2.02 -9.52
N ASN A 350 15.25 -1.43 -10.71
CA ASN A 350 14.25 -0.48 -11.22
C ASN A 350 12.99 -1.27 -11.61
N GLY A 351 12.05 -1.44 -10.67
CA GLY A 351 10.75 -2.04 -10.96
C GLY A 351 9.76 -1.00 -11.49
N TYR A 352 8.82 -1.45 -12.32
CA TYR A 352 7.72 -0.66 -12.85
C TYR A 352 6.38 -1.14 -12.30
N GLN A 353 5.43 -0.23 -12.14
CA GLN A 353 4.09 -0.55 -11.67
C GLN A 353 3.23 -1.10 -12.83
N THR A 354 2.48 -2.17 -12.60
CA THR A 354 1.46 -2.67 -13.54
C THR A 354 0.30 -1.68 -13.69
N ASN A 355 -0.45 -1.77 -14.78
CA ASN A 355 -1.59 -0.87 -15.07
C ASN A 355 -2.65 -0.83 -13.97
N ASP A 356 -2.93 -1.97 -13.36
CA ASP A 356 -3.90 -2.10 -12.27
C ASP A 356 -3.34 -1.64 -10.91
N SER A 357 -2.09 -1.19 -10.88
CA SER A 357 -1.41 -0.72 -9.67
C SER A 357 -1.24 -1.78 -8.58
N THR A 358 -1.34 -3.07 -8.91
CA THR A 358 -1.31 -4.16 -7.91
C THR A 358 0.08 -4.76 -7.67
N MET A 359 0.99 -4.70 -8.65
CA MET A 359 2.29 -5.34 -8.56
C MET A 359 3.43 -4.61 -9.29
N CYS A 360 4.65 -4.88 -8.87
CA CYS A 360 5.88 -4.41 -9.51
C CYS A 360 6.41 -5.47 -10.48
N VAL A 361 6.77 -5.06 -11.69
CA VAL A 361 7.37 -5.89 -12.73
C VAL A 361 8.75 -5.36 -13.11
N ALA A 362 9.69 -6.27 -13.43
CA ALA A 362 11.07 -5.87 -13.75
C ALA A 362 11.17 -5.18 -15.12
N SER A 363 10.17 -5.42 -15.96
CA SER A 363 10.06 -4.99 -17.34
C SER A 363 8.57 -4.87 -17.65
N CYS A 364 8.17 -3.81 -18.34
CA CYS A 364 6.82 -3.71 -18.88
C CYS A 364 6.58 -4.65 -20.07
N TYR A 365 7.63 -5.31 -20.56
CA TYR A 365 7.58 -6.23 -21.68
C TYR A 365 7.44 -7.66 -21.13
N ASP A 366 6.26 -8.25 -21.33
CA ASP A 366 6.03 -9.71 -21.31
C ASP A 366 5.70 -10.13 -22.75
N ASP A 367 6.25 -11.27 -23.20
CA ASP A 367 6.30 -11.67 -24.62
C ASP A 367 4.92 -11.76 -25.32
N ASP A 368 3.82 -11.78 -24.57
CA ASP A 368 2.45 -11.91 -25.07
C ASP A 368 1.59 -10.62 -24.98
N ASN A 369 2.00 -9.59 -24.21
CA ASN A 369 1.23 -8.36 -24.02
C ASN A 369 2.13 -7.13 -24.03
N HIS A 370 2.07 -6.35 -25.12
CA HIS A 370 2.90 -5.17 -25.36
C HIS A 370 2.51 -4.00 -24.44
N HIS A 371 2.88 -4.05 -23.16
CA HIS A 371 2.79 -2.87 -22.30
C HIS A 371 4.02 -1.97 -22.49
N VAL A 372 3.76 -0.68 -22.67
CA VAL A 372 4.76 0.33 -22.95
C VAL A 372 5.07 1.13 -21.69
N LEU A 373 6.35 1.36 -21.44
CA LEU A 373 6.80 2.18 -20.32
C LEU A 373 6.36 3.64 -20.49
N ASN A 374 5.49 4.13 -19.60
CA ASN A 374 5.27 5.55 -19.44
C ASN A 374 6.36 6.13 -18.52
N VAL A 375 7.38 6.73 -19.12
CA VAL A 375 8.54 7.26 -18.38
C VAL A 375 8.16 8.35 -17.37
N ALA A 376 7.07 9.10 -17.62
CA ALA A 376 6.61 10.15 -16.72
C ALA A 376 5.89 9.61 -15.47
N LYS A 377 5.29 8.41 -15.54
CA LYS A 377 4.51 7.80 -14.45
C LYS A 377 5.10 6.53 -13.88
N THR A 378 6.18 5.98 -14.45
CA THR A 378 6.81 4.72 -14.03
C THR A 378 5.83 3.52 -14.02
N GLN A 379 4.83 3.59 -14.91
CA GLN A 379 3.74 2.63 -15.06
C GLN A 379 3.77 2.00 -16.46
N CYS A 380 3.41 0.72 -16.53
CA CYS A 380 3.34 -0.04 -17.77
C CYS A 380 1.97 0.12 -18.42
N HIS A 381 1.82 1.02 -19.40
CA HIS A 381 0.55 1.27 -20.09
C HIS A 381 0.29 0.31 -21.25
N GLN A 382 -0.97 -0.01 -21.56
CA GLN A 382 -1.31 -0.82 -22.74
C GLN A 382 -1.18 -0.03 -24.05
N ASN A 383 -1.41 1.29 -24.01
CA ASN A 383 -1.32 2.18 -25.17
C ASN A 383 -0.52 3.45 -24.83
N CYS A 384 0.11 4.05 -25.84
CA CYS A 384 0.73 5.37 -25.74
C CYS A 384 -0.33 6.48 -25.84
N ASP A 385 -1.02 6.79 -24.75
CA ASP A 385 -2.06 7.83 -24.73
C ASP A 385 -1.47 9.21 -25.10
N GLY A 386 -1.66 9.65 -26.35
CA GLY A 386 -1.14 10.91 -26.87
C GLY A 386 0.35 10.92 -27.21
N ALA A 387 0.97 9.74 -27.36
CA ALA A 387 2.38 9.57 -27.72
C ALA A 387 2.54 8.44 -28.76
N PHE A 388 3.73 8.28 -29.31
CA PHE A 388 4.02 7.24 -30.32
C PHE A 388 4.87 6.11 -29.72
N TYR A 389 4.58 4.86 -30.06
CA TYR A 389 5.42 3.74 -29.67
C TYR A 389 6.69 3.67 -30.52
N SER A 390 7.85 3.74 -29.89
CA SER A 390 9.14 3.50 -30.57
C SER A 390 9.51 2.02 -30.45
N VAL A 391 9.50 1.30 -31.58
CA VAL A 391 9.88 -0.13 -31.63
C VAL A 391 11.32 -0.34 -31.16
N ASP A 392 12.24 0.52 -31.61
CA ASP A 392 13.68 0.42 -31.28
C ASP A 392 13.95 0.66 -29.79
N LYS A 393 13.25 1.64 -29.20
CA LYS A 393 13.47 2.03 -27.81
C LYS A 393 12.55 1.32 -26.81
N LYS A 394 11.51 0.63 -27.31
CA LYS A 394 10.47 -0.06 -26.52
C LYS A 394 9.74 0.83 -25.50
N PHE A 395 9.63 2.14 -25.74
CA PHE A 395 8.85 3.08 -24.89
C PHE A 395 8.08 4.13 -25.71
N CYS A 396 7.11 4.79 -25.07
CA CYS A 396 6.32 5.86 -25.69
C CYS A 396 7.15 7.14 -25.78
N VAL A 397 7.22 7.74 -26.96
CA VAL A 397 7.87 9.04 -27.20
C VAL A 397 6.83 10.07 -27.58
N ALA A 398 6.95 11.28 -27.02
CA ALA A 398 6.05 12.39 -27.37
C ALA A 398 6.17 12.78 -28.85
N ASN A 399 7.37 12.67 -29.43
CA ASN A 399 7.65 12.95 -30.83
C ASN A 399 8.61 11.89 -31.40
N CYS A 400 8.34 11.43 -32.62
CA CYS A 400 9.30 10.65 -33.41
C CYS A 400 10.29 11.63 -34.08
N LYS A 401 11.37 12.07 -33.40
CA LYS A 401 12.43 12.94 -33.98
C LYS A 401 13.82 12.53 -33.46
N THR A 402 14.94 12.67 -34.17
CA THR A 402 15.23 13.10 -35.57
C THR A 402 16.46 12.39 -36.15
N ASP A 403 17.06 11.48 -35.39
CA ASP A 403 18.47 11.14 -35.59
C ASP A 403 18.63 9.95 -36.58
N GLN A 404 17.53 9.32 -36.99
CA GLN A 404 17.54 8.04 -37.72
C GLN A 404 16.39 7.83 -38.75
N ASN A 405 15.83 8.89 -39.35
CA ASN A 405 14.76 8.76 -40.36
C ASN A 405 13.52 8.00 -39.85
N VAL A 406 13.06 8.28 -38.63
CA VAL A 406 11.87 7.64 -38.05
C VAL A 406 10.72 8.64 -38.03
N LEU A 407 9.61 8.29 -38.69
CA LEU A 407 8.42 9.09 -38.91
C LEU A 407 7.31 8.68 -37.93
N ALA A 408 6.40 9.61 -37.62
CA ALA A 408 5.21 9.29 -36.83
C ALA A 408 4.07 8.81 -37.74
N ASP A 409 3.62 7.57 -37.56
CA ASP A 409 2.44 7.02 -38.21
C ASP A 409 1.21 7.17 -37.30
N LEU A 410 0.37 8.15 -37.62
CA LEU A 410 -0.85 8.47 -36.88
C LEU A 410 -1.93 7.38 -37.00
N GLY A 411 -1.88 6.53 -38.03
CA GLY A 411 -2.86 5.46 -38.23
C GLY A 411 -2.71 4.32 -37.24
N ILE A 412 -1.48 4.06 -36.79
CA ILE A 412 -1.14 2.98 -35.85
C ILE A 412 -0.49 3.48 -34.55
N ASN A 413 -0.33 4.80 -34.37
CA ASN A 413 0.34 5.44 -33.24
C ASN A 413 1.77 4.92 -32.97
N ASN A 414 2.53 4.63 -34.02
CA ASN A 414 3.91 4.12 -33.92
C ASN A 414 4.92 5.04 -34.61
N CYS A 415 6.16 5.00 -34.15
CA CYS A 415 7.29 5.53 -34.88
C CYS A 415 7.80 4.48 -35.87
N VAL A 416 7.79 4.79 -37.17
CA VAL A 416 8.15 3.87 -38.27
C VAL A 416 9.27 4.45 -39.13
N GLN A 417 10.16 3.61 -39.66
CA GLN A 417 11.19 4.08 -40.61
C GLN A 417 10.63 4.27 -42.03
N THR A 418 9.49 3.67 -42.34
CA THR A 418 8.83 3.78 -43.64
C THR A 418 7.33 3.69 -43.42
N CYS A 419 6.55 4.56 -44.07
CA CYS A 419 5.09 4.52 -43.99
C CYS A 419 4.58 3.25 -44.67
N THR A 420 4.05 2.31 -43.87
CA THR A 420 3.52 1.03 -44.38
C THR A 420 2.35 1.23 -45.32
N SER A 421 1.54 2.27 -45.05
CA SER A 421 0.47 2.75 -45.92
C SER A 421 0.52 4.28 -46.01
N GLY A 422 0.44 4.82 -47.22
CA GLY A 422 0.42 6.27 -47.46
C GLY A 422 1.74 6.85 -47.97
N TYR A 423 1.99 8.11 -47.63
CA TYR A 423 3.08 8.95 -48.10
C TYR A 423 3.74 9.67 -46.92
N VAL A 424 5.02 9.96 -47.06
CA VAL A 424 5.76 10.79 -46.10
C VAL A 424 5.45 12.26 -46.35
N ASP A 425 4.83 12.94 -45.38
CA ASP A 425 4.81 14.40 -45.34
C ASP A 425 6.08 14.91 -44.66
N ILE A 426 6.99 15.42 -45.47
CA ILE A 426 8.31 15.90 -45.05
C ILE A 426 8.18 17.14 -44.16
N THR A 427 7.10 17.92 -44.30
CA THR A 427 6.91 19.16 -43.54
C THR A 427 6.52 18.88 -42.09
N SER A 428 5.77 17.80 -41.88
CA SER A 428 5.23 17.42 -40.57
C SER A 428 5.92 16.20 -39.95
N ASP A 429 6.88 15.56 -40.65
CA ASP A 429 7.54 14.31 -40.25
C ASP A 429 6.54 13.16 -39.96
N HIS A 430 5.39 13.17 -40.64
CA HIS A 430 4.30 12.21 -40.45
C HIS A 430 4.05 11.34 -41.68
N CYS A 431 3.54 10.14 -41.44
CA CYS A 431 2.89 9.35 -42.47
C CYS A 431 1.44 9.82 -42.64
N THR A 432 1.07 10.18 -43.86
CA THR A 432 -0.30 10.55 -44.22
C THR A 432 -0.86 9.63 -45.30
N ALA A 433 -2.15 9.29 -45.20
CA ALA A 433 -2.81 8.49 -46.23
C ALA A 433 -2.90 9.25 -47.56
N ASN A 434 -3.07 10.57 -47.52
CA ASN A 434 -3.20 11.44 -48.69
C ASN A 434 -2.46 12.76 -48.47
N CYS A 435 -1.70 13.22 -49.47
CA CYS A 435 -0.95 14.48 -49.42
C CYS A 435 -1.82 15.75 -49.46
N THR A 436 -3.13 15.64 -49.24
CA THR A 436 -4.12 16.71 -49.45
C THR A 436 -4.77 17.23 -48.18
N ALA A 437 -4.57 16.57 -47.04
CA ALA A 437 -5.38 16.84 -45.85
C ALA A 437 -4.98 18.13 -45.10
N ASP A 438 -3.69 18.48 -45.05
CA ASP A 438 -3.21 19.51 -44.12
C ASP A 438 -2.54 20.72 -44.79
N ASN A 439 -2.04 20.60 -46.02
CA ASN A 439 -1.42 21.69 -46.76
C ASN A 439 -1.93 21.70 -48.20
N ALA A 440 -2.62 22.77 -48.60
CA ALA A 440 -3.24 22.92 -49.93
C ALA A 440 -2.23 23.03 -51.10
N SER A 441 -0.97 22.61 -50.90
CA SER A 441 0.17 22.86 -51.79
C SER A 441 1.02 21.63 -52.06
N THR A 442 0.77 20.51 -51.39
CA THR A 442 1.56 19.28 -51.53
C THR A 442 0.93 18.27 -52.49
N PHE A 443 1.77 17.60 -53.28
CA PHE A 443 1.37 16.62 -54.29
C PHE A 443 2.01 15.27 -54.04
N THR A 444 1.39 14.20 -54.55
CA THR A 444 1.91 12.84 -54.40
C THR A 444 3.03 12.56 -55.41
N ASP A 445 4.24 12.31 -54.92
CA ASP A 445 5.28 11.62 -55.68
C ASP A 445 5.08 10.11 -55.52
N LEU A 446 4.47 9.48 -56.52
CA LEU A 446 4.17 8.05 -56.52
C LEU A 446 5.42 7.16 -56.49
N LYS A 447 6.55 7.67 -57.00
CA LYS A 447 7.82 6.93 -57.10
C LYS A 447 8.57 6.97 -55.78
N GLN A 448 8.59 8.13 -55.12
CA GLN A 448 9.27 8.30 -53.84
C GLN A 448 8.38 8.01 -52.63
N LYS A 449 7.06 7.87 -52.82
CA LYS A 449 6.06 7.77 -51.74
C LYS A 449 6.14 8.95 -50.77
N LYS A 450 6.30 10.16 -51.31
CA LYS A 450 6.40 11.41 -50.53
C LYS A 450 5.39 12.45 -50.99
N CYS A 451 5.01 13.32 -50.07
CA CYS A 451 4.30 14.56 -50.36
C CYS A 451 5.34 15.63 -50.68
N VAL A 452 5.25 16.24 -51.87
CA VAL A 452 6.21 17.23 -52.36
C VAL A 452 5.48 18.48 -52.85
N ASP A 453 6.02 19.65 -52.57
CA ASP A 453 5.49 20.92 -53.10
C ASP A 453 5.84 21.13 -54.57
N LEU A 454 6.95 20.51 -55.02
CA LEU A 454 7.45 20.54 -56.39
C LEU A 454 7.88 19.13 -56.80
N CYS A 455 7.48 18.73 -58.00
CA CYS A 455 7.91 17.47 -58.58
C CYS A 455 9.40 17.54 -58.93
N ILE A 456 10.23 16.73 -58.26
CA ILE A 456 11.69 16.69 -58.48
C ILE A 456 12.00 16.13 -59.88
N GLU A 457 11.21 15.15 -60.32
CA GLU A 457 11.25 14.59 -61.67
C GLU A 457 9.83 14.61 -62.27
N GLY A 458 9.66 15.22 -63.44
CA GLY A 458 8.38 15.28 -64.16
C GLY A 458 7.61 16.59 -63.99
N TYR A 459 6.29 16.51 -64.18
CA TYR A 459 5.36 17.63 -64.21
C TYR A 459 4.27 17.45 -63.17
N LEU A 460 3.73 18.58 -62.71
CA LEU A 460 2.61 18.57 -61.79
C LEU A 460 1.29 18.31 -62.56
N ASN A 461 0.62 17.18 -62.30
CA ASN A 461 -0.74 16.98 -62.77
C ASN A 461 -1.74 17.53 -61.74
N VAL A 462 -2.29 18.71 -62.05
CA VAL A 462 -3.23 19.41 -61.15
C VAL A 462 -4.54 18.65 -60.97
N ALA A 463 -4.98 17.88 -61.97
CA ALA A 463 -6.23 17.12 -61.89
C ALA A 463 -6.14 15.92 -60.94
N ASN A 464 -4.99 15.24 -60.92
CA ASN A 464 -4.77 14.04 -60.11
C ASN A 464 -3.95 14.28 -58.84
N LEU A 465 -3.54 15.54 -58.59
CA LEU A 465 -2.71 15.96 -57.45
C LEU A 465 -1.44 15.09 -57.28
N ALA A 466 -0.82 14.74 -58.42
CA ALA A 466 0.31 13.82 -58.47
C ALA A 466 1.39 14.30 -59.45
N CYS A 467 2.63 13.94 -59.16
CA CYS A 467 3.75 14.12 -60.07
C CYS A 467 3.71 13.04 -61.16
N VAL A 468 3.74 13.47 -62.42
CA VAL A 468 3.71 12.58 -63.60
C VAL A 468 4.95 12.82 -64.46
N ALA A 469 5.51 11.75 -65.04
CA ALA A 469 6.69 11.89 -65.90
C ALA A 469 6.39 12.67 -67.19
N GLU A 470 5.18 12.52 -67.73
CA GLU A 470 4.69 13.21 -68.94
C GLU A 470 3.21 13.59 -68.75
N CYS A 471 2.77 14.69 -69.34
CA CYS A 471 1.34 15.02 -69.41
C CYS A 471 0.67 14.03 -70.37
N PHE A 472 -0.11 13.08 -69.82
CA PHE A 472 -0.75 12.03 -70.61
C PHE A 472 -1.73 12.64 -71.63
N THR A 473 -1.57 12.25 -72.90
CA THR A 473 -2.40 12.72 -74.02
C THR A 473 -3.85 12.23 -73.98
N ASN A 474 -4.15 11.24 -73.14
CA ASN A 474 -5.45 10.57 -73.08
C ASN A 474 -6.45 11.34 -72.21
N ASP A 475 -5.96 12.17 -71.27
CA ASP A 475 -6.77 12.88 -70.28
C ASP A 475 -7.00 14.36 -70.65
N HIS A 476 -6.81 14.73 -71.92
CA HIS A 476 -6.90 16.12 -72.41
C HIS A 476 -5.97 17.12 -71.68
N SER A 477 -4.93 16.64 -70.98
CA SER A 477 -3.98 17.50 -70.29
C SER A 477 -2.86 17.98 -71.21
N VAL A 478 -2.56 19.27 -71.17
CA VAL A 478 -1.51 19.96 -71.93
C VAL A 478 -0.54 20.62 -70.97
N LEU A 479 0.72 20.72 -71.35
CA LEU A 479 1.73 21.38 -70.55
C LEU A 479 1.53 22.90 -70.61
N ASN A 480 1.45 23.58 -69.48
CA ASN A 480 1.30 25.04 -69.42
C ASN A 480 2.51 25.77 -70.03
N ALA A 481 2.39 27.08 -70.28
CA ALA A 481 3.46 27.84 -70.94
C ALA A 481 4.78 27.88 -70.16
N ALA A 482 4.74 27.79 -68.83
CA ALA A 482 5.92 27.74 -67.96
C ALA A 482 6.60 26.35 -67.93
N LYS A 483 5.98 25.32 -68.52
CA LYS A 483 6.49 23.94 -68.60
C LYS A 483 6.65 23.22 -67.27
N ASP A 484 5.88 23.59 -66.26
CA ASP A 484 5.93 23.02 -64.91
C ASP A 484 4.64 22.26 -64.52
N LYS A 485 3.52 22.51 -65.23
CA LYS A 485 2.21 21.94 -64.87
C LYS A 485 1.46 21.37 -66.08
N CYS A 486 0.85 20.21 -65.90
CA CYS A 486 -0.18 19.69 -66.78
C CYS A 486 -1.53 20.30 -66.40
N ILE A 487 -2.13 21.04 -67.34
CA ILE A 487 -3.43 21.71 -67.20
C ILE A 487 -4.41 21.16 -68.23
N SER A 488 -5.73 21.24 -67.99
CA SER A 488 -6.73 20.67 -68.91
C SER A 488 -6.98 21.50 -70.17
N ALA A 489 -6.57 22.77 -70.19
CA ALA A 489 -6.66 23.66 -71.34
C ALA A 489 -5.70 24.86 -71.16
N CYS A 490 -5.19 25.42 -72.25
CA CYS A 490 -4.43 26.67 -72.21
C CYS A 490 -5.34 27.83 -71.78
N ASN A 491 -4.77 28.82 -71.09
CA ASN A 491 -5.52 30.01 -70.73
C ASN A 491 -5.85 30.84 -71.98
N ASN A 492 -7.09 30.78 -72.45
CA ASN A 492 -7.58 31.41 -73.68
C ASN A 492 -7.35 32.94 -73.79
N LEU A 493 -6.93 33.61 -72.71
CA LEU A 493 -6.61 35.03 -72.71
C LEU A 493 -5.13 35.34 -72.98
N THR A 494 -4.21 34.42 -72.65
CA THR A 494 -2.75 34.70 -72.66
C THR A 494 -1.88 33.57 -73.19
N GLU A 495 -2.46 32.40 -73.45
CA GLU A 495 -1.73 31.21 -73.88
C GLU A 495 -2.49 30.47 -75.00
N PHE A 496 -1.72 29.97 -75.97
CA PHE A 496 -2.22 29.33 -77.17
C PHE A 496 -1.69 27.91 -77.28
N LEU A 497 -2.48 27.03 -77.86
CA LEU A 497 -2.10 25.63 -78.01
C LEU A 497 -1.14 25.46 -79.20
N THR A 498 0.02 24.85 -78.98
CA THR A 498 1.00 24.56 -80.05
C THR A 498 0.44 23.65 -81.14
N VAL A 499 1.08 23.65 -82.32
CA VAL A 499 0.70 22.84 -83.51
C VAL A 499 0.47 21.35 -83.18
N ASN A 500 1.27 20.80 -82.27
CA ASN A 500 1.19 19.39 -81.88
C ASN A 500 0.18 19.10 -80.76
N LYS A 501 -0.56 20.12 -80.29
CA LYS A 501 -1.55 20.04 -79.21
C LYS A 501 -1.04 19.51 -77.86
N LYS A 502 0.26 19.65 -77.59
CA LYS A 502 0.88 19.14 -76.36
C LYS A 502 1.23 20.22 -75.34
N ASN A 503 1.55 21.43 -75.82
CA ASN A 503 2.03 22.52 -74.98
C ASN A 503 1.24 23.79 -75.24
N CYS A 504 1.08 24.61 -74.21
CA CYS A 504 0.66 25.99 -74.27
C CYS A 504 1.87 26.90 -74.50
N VAL A 505 1.70 27.96 -75.27
CA VAL A 505 2.73 28.98 -75.53
C VAL A 505 2.11 30.36 -75.43
N VAL A 506 2.85 31.34 -74.93
CA VAL A 506 2.34 32.72 -74.81
C VAL A 506 2.20 33.39 -76.18
N ASN A 507 3.06 33.04 -77.14
CA ASN A 507 3.00 33.52 -78.52
C ASN A 507 3.25 32.36 -79.48
N CYS A 508 2.55 32.33 -80.62
CA CYS A 508 2.92 31.46 -81.73
C CYS A 508 4.26 31.94 -82.29
N LYS A 509 5.31 31.12 -82.23
CA LYS A 509 6.67 31.56 -82.56
C LYS A 509 6.78 31.96 -84.03
N LYS A 510 7.35 33.15 -84.26
CA LYS A 510 7.74 33.70 -85.56
C LYS A 510 8.75 32.82 -86.31
N ASP A 511 9.70 32.22 -85.59
CA ASP A 511 10.77 31.40 -86.18
C ASP A 511 10.26 30.07 -86.77
N ASP A 512 9.15 29.55 -86.25
CA ASP A 512 8.55 28.27 -86.69
C ASP A 512 7.46 28.47 -87.76
N LYS A 513 7.30 29.69 -88.29
CA LYS A 513 6.24 30.07 -89.26
C LYS A 513 4.83 29.65 -88.78
N SER A 514 4.56 29.82 -87.49
CA SER A 514 3.27 29.48 -86.90
C SER A 514 2.44 30.72 -86.62
N PHE A 515 1.15 30.68 -86.97
CA PHE A 515 0.19 31.77 -86.86
C PHE A 515 -0.93 31.40 -85.90
N LEU A 516 -1.52 32.39 -85.24
CA LEU A 516 -2.68 32.18 -84.40
C LEU A 516 -3.93 31.99 -85.26
N ASN A 517 -4.52 30.79 -85.21
CA ASN A 517 -5.80 30.49 -85.83
C ASN A 517 -6.98 31.03 -84.99
N MET A 518 -8.16 31.11 -85.59
CA MET A 518 -9.38 31.62 -84.93
C MET A 518 -9.82 30.79 -83.73
N ASP A 519 -9.40 29.53 -83.63
CA ASP A 519 -9.68 28.64 -82.50
C ASP A 519 -8.60 28.70 -81.40
N ASN A 520 -7.77 29.76 -81.38
CA ASN A 520 -6.66 29.97 -80.45
C ASN A 520 -5.57 28.87 -80.49
N THR A 521 -5.45 28.17 -81.62
CA THR A 521 -4.36 27.22 -81.86
C THR A 521 -3.30 27.85 -82.77
N CYS A 522 -2.03 27.56 -82.49
CA CYS A 522 -0.95 27.89 -83.41
C CYS A 522 -0.96 26.89 -84.56
N VAL A 523 -1.05 27.39 -85.79
CA VAL A 523 -1.06 26.59 -87.02
C VAL A 523 0.11 27.00 -87.91
N SER A 524 0.70 26.05 -88.63
CA SER A 524 1.77 26.36 -89.60
C SER A 524 1.23 26.98 -90.91
N GLN A 525 -0.07 26.85 -91.17
CA GLN A 525 -0.76 27.41 -92.33
C GLN A 525 -2.21 27.75 -91.95
N CYS A 526 -2.68 28.93 -92.35
CA CYS A 526 -4.07 29.35 -92.18
C CYS A 526 -4.95 28.58 -93.18
N LYS A 527 -5.84 27.72 -92.68
CA LYS A 527 -6.75 26.92 -93.53
C LYS A 527 -8.00 27.76 -93.82
N ASN A 528 -8.30 27.99 -95.10
CA ASN A 528 -9.44 28.83 -95.57
C ASN A 528 -9.42 30.27 -95.05
N SER A 529 -8.23 30.81 -94.76
CA SER A 529 -8.00 32.17 -94.23
C SER A 529 -6.65 32.67 -94.73
N TYR A 530 -6.42 33.97 -94.65
CA TYR A 530 -5.20 34.64 -95.07
C TYR A 530 -4.28 34.90 -93.88
N VAL A 531 -2.98 34.99 -94.12
CA VAL A 531 -2.00 35.35 -93.10
C VAL A 531 -1.87 36.87 -93.03
N ASN A 532 -2.04 37.46 -91.84
CA ASN A 532 -1.60 38.83 -91.59
C ASN A 532 -0.25 38.80 -90.84
N TRP A 533 0.83 39.19 -91.52
CA TRP A 533 2.18 39.19 -90.93
C TRP A 533 2.37 40.20 -89.80
N ASN A 534 1.58 41.27 -89.78
CA ASN A 534 1.70 42.31 -88.76
C ASN A 534 1.01 41.91 -87.45
N SER A 535 -0.08 41.15 -87.52
CA SER A 535 -0.78 40.66 -86.33
C SER A 535 -0.44 39.22 -85.95
N GLU A 536 0.27 38.48 -86.82
CA GLU A 536 0.60 37.06 -86.66
C GLU A 536 -0.64 36.17 -86.49
N LYS A 537 -1.78 36.60 -87.05
CA LYS A 537 -3.07 35.89 -87.00
C LYS A 537 -3.56 35.47 -88.39
N CYS A 538 -4.34 34.39 -88.41
CA CYS A 538 -5.17 34.02 -89.53
C CYS A 538 -6.43 34.90 -89.56
N VAL A 539 -6.73 35.51 -90.71
CA VAL A 539 -7.90 36.38 -90.91
C VAL A 539 -8.78 35.84 -92.03
N ILE A 540 -10.10 35.98 -91.92
CA ILE A 540 -11.03 35.48 -92.96
C ILE A 540 -11.03 36.41 -94.17
N ASP A 541 -10.92 37.72 -93.93
CA ASP A 541 -10.98 38.75 -94.95
C ASP A 541 -9.99 39.86 -94.60
N CYS A 542 -9.01 40.09 -95.49
CA CYS A 542 -7.99 41.12 -95.31
C CYS A 542 -8.58 42.51 -95.13
N HIS A 543 -9.71 42.82 -95.80
CA HIS A 543 -10.26 44.16 -95.85
C HIS A 543 -11.26 44.43 -94.71
N ALA A 544 -12.05 43.42 -94.34
CA ALA A 544 -13.02 43.56 -93.23
C ALA A 544 -12.32 43.74 -91.88
N ASP A 545 -11.19 43.04 -91.66
CA ASP A 545 -10.47 43.07 -90.40
C ASP A 545 -9.48 44.25 -90.31
N TYR A 546 -9.05 44.81 -91.45
CA TYR A 546 -8.08 45.92 -91.52
C TYR A 546 -8.38 46.83 -92.73
N SER A 547 -8.90 48.04 -92.48
CA SER A 547 -9.35 48.96 -93.53
C SER A 547 -8.30 49.33 -94.59
N ASP A 548 -7.00 49.20 -94.24
CA ASP A 548 -5.88 49.57 -95.10
C ASP A 548 -5.09 48.36 -95.64
N SER A 549 -5.53 47.12 -95.43
CA SER A 549 -4.82 45.94 -95.93
C SER A 549 -5.36 45.48 -97.29
N ALA A 550 -4.46 45.09 -98.18
CA ALA A 550 -4.76 44.50 -99.47
C ALA A 550 -4.23 43.06 -99.54
N LEU A 551 -4.91 42.22 -100.30
CA LEU A 551 -4.47 40.86 -100.56
C LEU A 551 -3.24 40.87 -101.47
N SER A 552 -2.15 40.20 -101.08
CA SER A 552 -0.91 40.07 -101.85
C SER A 552 -1.14 39.49 -103.25
N LEU A 553 -0.16 39.66 -104.14
CA LEU A 553 -0.24 39.17 -105.52
C LEU A 553 -0.50 37.67 -105.66
N ASP A 554 0.01 36.85 -104.73
CA ASP A 554 -0.21 35.40 -104.70
C ASP A 554 -1.52 34.99 -104.00
N GLN A 555 -2.31 35.97 -103.55
CA GLN A 555 -3.59 35.80 -102.86
C GLN A 555 -3.51 35.05 -101.52
N THR A 556 -2.34 34.99 -100.87
CA THR A 556 -2.18 34.23 -99.61
C THR A 556 -1.98 35.08 -98.37
N VAL A 557 -1.59 36.35 -98.54
CA VAL A 557 -1.16 37.24 -97.44
C VAL A 557 -1.93 38.56 -97.47
N CYS A 558 -2.30 39.08 -96.30
CA CYS A 558 -2.78 40.45 -96.16
C CYS A 558 -1.60 41.39 -95.89
N GLU A 559 -1.37 42.35 -96.78
CA GLU A 559 -0.28 43.32 -96.67
C GLU A 559 -0.83 44.75 -96.58
N THR A 560 -0.30 45.56 -95.66
CA THR A 560 -0.67 46.98 -95.55
C THR A 560 -0.05 47.83 -96.64
N THR A 561 1.05 47.36 -97.22
CA THR A 561 1.77 47.97 -98.33
C THR A 561 2.10 46.86 -99.30
N CYS A 562 1.63 46.98 -100.54
CA CYS A 562 1.97 46.03 -101.58
C CYS A 562 3.49 46.01 -101.82
N SER A 563 4.03 44.88 -102.23
CA SER A 563 5.45 44.74 -102.62
C SER A 563 5.89 45.84 -103.62
N SER A 564 7.19 46.15 -103.66
CA SER A 564 7.76 47.32 -104.37
C SER A 564 7.38 47.48 -105.85
N ASP A 565 6.90 46.41 -106.49
CA ASP A 565 6.50 46.38 -107.90
C ASP A 565 4.99 46.18 -108.09
N SER A 566 4.18 46.53 -107.09
CA SER A 566 2.74 46.31 -107.08
C SER A 566 1.97 47.43 -106.38
N TYR A 567 0.70 47.58 -106.76
CA TYR A 567 -0.15 48.70 -106.35
C TYR A 567 -1.45 48.16 -105.78
N LYS A 568 -2.06 48.86 -104.82
CA LYS A 568 -3.43 48.54 -104.44
C LYS A 568 -4.35 48.84 -105.60
N ASN A 569 -5.27 47.93 -105.93
CA ASN A 569 -6.30 48.20 -106.92
C ASN A 569 -7.22 49.34 -106.45
N LYS A 570 -8.13 49.77 -107.32
CA LYS A 570 -9.02 50.92 -107.05
C LYS A 570 -9.89 50.73 -105.80
N ALA A 571 -10.26 49.50 -105.48
CA ALA A 571 -11.03 49.18 -104.28
C ALA A 571 -10.16 49.14 -103.00
N GLY A 572 -8.84 49.17 -103.12
CA GLY A 572 -7.91 49.02 -102.00
C GLY A 572 -7.79 47.58 -101.47
N THR A 573 -8.42 46.60 -102.12
CA THR A 573 -8.61 45.24 -101.58
C THR A 573 -7.56 44.24 -102.05
N HIS A 574 -6.90 44.48 -103.19
CA HIS A 574 -5.90 43.58 -103.77
C HIS A 574 -4.67 44.34 -104.23
N CYS A 575 -3.50 43.72 -104.11
CA CYS A 575 -2.27 44.14 -104.75
C CYS A 575 -2.25 43.61 -106.19
N VAL A 576 -2.13 44.51 -107.16
CA VAL A 576 -2.03 44.21 -108.58
C VAL A 576 -0.65 44.62 -109.08
N SER A 577 -0.05 43.82 -109.97
CA SER A 577 1.24 44.18 -110.59
C SER A 577 1.12 45.33 -111.58
N ASN A 578 -0.09 45.63 -112.05
CA ASN A 578 -0.36 46.74 -112.95
C ASN A 578 -1.83 47.17 -112.82
N CYS A 579 -2.11 48.47 -112.90
CA CYS A 579 -3.47 49.03 -112.79
C CYS A 579 -4.38 48.72 -113.99
N TYR A 580 -3.89 48.03 -115.02
CA TYR A 580 -4.59 47.82 -116.28
C TYR A 580 -5.82 46.89 -116.21
N PHE A 581 -5.90 46.01 -115.22
CA PHE A 581 -6.80 44.85 -115.30
C PHE A 581 -8.23 45.08 -114.77
N ASP A 582 -8.49 46.12 -113.98
CA ASP A 582 -9.81 46.33 -113.33
C ASP A 582 -10.69 47.39 -114.00
N ASP A 583 -10.13 48.37 -114.73
CA ASP A 583 -10.86 49.41 -115.45
C ASP A 583 -9.96 49.95 -116.59
N SER A 584 -10.48 50.13 -117.81
CA SER A 584 -9.69 50.48 -119.01
C SER A 584 -8.89 51.80 -118.94
N HIS A 585 -9.02 52.56 -117.85
CA HIS A 585 -8.45 53.89 -117.65
C HIS A 585 -7.77 54.10 -116.28
N ALA A 586 -7.56 53.07 -115.46
CA ALA A 586 -6.87 53.26 -114.18
C ALA A 586 -5.36 53.57 -114.38
N VAL A 587 -4.85 54.44 -113.51
CA VAL A 587 -3.46 54.93 -113.49
C VAL A 587 -2.91 54.88 -112.07
N VAL A 588 -1.59 54.78 -111.95
CA VAL A 588 -0.93 54.82 -110.62
C VAL A 588 -0.97 56.25 -110.09
N ASN A 589 -1.40 56.44 -108.85
CA ASN A 589 -1.45 57.76 -108.21
C ASN A 589 -0.07 58.39 -108.03
N LEU A 590 -0.02 59.67 -107.64
CA LEU A 590 1.23 60.42 -107.46
C LEU A 590 2.19 59.78 -106.45
N GLN A 591 1.65 59.09 -105.44
CA GLN A 591 2.41 58.46 -104.37
C GLN A 591 2.99 57.10 -104.80
N GLY A 592 2.58 56.56 -105.96
CA GLY A 592 3.06 55.27 -106.43
C GLY A 592 2.49 54.06 -105.69
N THR A 593 1.38 54.21 -104.97
CA THR A 593 0.87 53.17 -104.04
C THR A 593 -0.49 52.60 -104.41
N ASN A 594 -1.34 53.37 -105.10
CA ASN A 594 -2.71 52.98 -105.43
C ASN A 594 -3.03 53.22 -106.90
N CYS A 595 -3.94 52.41 -107.45
CA CYS A 595 -4.56 52.63 -108.75
C CYS A 595 -5.78 53.56 -108.59
N GLU A 596 -5.79 54.68 -109.31
CA GLU A 596 -6.91 55.62 -109.35
C GLU A 596 -7.51 55.70 -110.77
N ALA A 597 -8.81 55.97 -110.87
CA ALA A 597 -9.49 56.07 -112.18
C ALA A 597 -9.09 57.35 -112.97
N SER A 598 -8.59 58.35 -112.25
CA SER A 598 -8.10 59.62 -112.77
C SER A 598 -7.17 60.25 -111.75
N CYS A 599 -6.18 61.01 -112.18
CA CYS A 599 -5.29 61.73 -111.27
C CYS A 599 -6.07 62.79 -110.51
N THR A 600 -6.31 62.55 -109.22
CA THR A 600 -7.03 63.49 -108.34
C THR A 600 -6.24 64.78 -108.17
N ASP A 601 -4.91 64.64 -108.03
CA ASP A 601 -3.94 65.73 -108.03
C ASP A 601 -2.92 65.47 -109.15
N GLY A 602 -2.80 66.39 -110.11
CA GLY A 602 -1.86 66.28 -111.24
C GLY A 602 -2.48 65.86 -112.56
N PHE A 603 -1.63 65.35 -113.47
CA PHE A 603 -1.99 64.99 -114.83
C PHE A 603 -1.67 63.54 -115.12
N MET A 604 -2.47 62.92 -115.98
CA MET A 604 -2.18 61.58 -116.49
C MET A 604 -1.07 61.64 -117.55
N ASP A 605 0.05 60.97 -117.30
CA ASP A 605 1.00 60.61 -118.36
C ASP A 605 0.42 59.43 -119.14
N LEU A 606 -0.01 59.66 -120.39
CA LEU A 606 -0.62 58.63 -121.22
C LEU A 606 0.38 57.53 -121.65
N LEU A 607 1.69 57.79 -121.60
CA LEU A 607 2.74 56.82 -121.94
C LEU A 607 3.11 55.94 -120.74
N GLN A 608 3.33 56.55 -119.58
CA GLN A 608 3.72 55.83 -118.37
C GLN A 608 2.54 55.35 -117.52
N ARG A 609 1.32 55.85 -117.79
CA ARG A 609 0.09 55.57 -117.03
C ARG A 609 0.23 55.77 -115.52
N ASN A 610 1.01 56.78 -115.15
CA ASN A 610 1.13 57.30 -113.79
C ASN A 610 0.64 58.74 -113.74
N CYS A 611 0.29 59.18 -112.54
CA CYS A 611 -0.01 60.57 -112.27
C CYS A 611 1.30 61.33 -112.05
N ILE A 612 1.46 62.45 -112.77
CA ILE A 612 2.59 63.35 -112.64
C ILE A 612 2.11 64.71 -112.10
N SER A 613 2.90 65.35 -111.24
CA SER A 613 2.47 66.58 -110.56
C SER A 613 2.58 67.81 -111.46
N ILE A 614 3.43 67.76 -112.49
CA ILE A 614 3.68 68.86 -113.43
C ILE A 614 3.89 68.28 -114.83
N CYS A 615 3.21 68.83 -115.82
CA CYS A 615 3.51 68.54 -117.23
C CYS A 615 4.61 69.48 -117.73
N VAL A 616 5.83 68.99 -117.77
CA VAL A 616 7.00 69.73 -118.24
C VAL A 616 7.46 69.17 -119.57
N GLY A 617 7.30 69.97 -120.63
CA GLY A 617 7.81 69.69 -121.97
C GLY A 617 7.49 70.86 -122.91
N PHE A 618 8.42 71.25 -123.79
CA PHE A 618 8.07 72.12 -124.92
C PHE A 618 6.97 71.43 -125.71
N GLY A 619 5.85 72.14 -125.98
CA GLY A 619 4.61 71.79 -126.73
C GLY A 619 3.77 70.62 -126.26
N VAL A 620 3.55 70.55 -124.95
CA VAL A 620 2.43 69.78 -124.40
C VAL A 620 1.12 70.51 -124.70
N VAL A 621 0.12 69.80 -125.22
CA VAL A 621 -1.27 70.28 -125.28
C VAL A 621 -2.01 69.66 -124.10
N THR A 622 -2.50 70.50 -123.19
CA THR A 622 -3.39 70.06 -122.11
C THR A 622 -4.83 70.17 -122.59
N SER A 623 -5.55 69.04 -122.63
CA SER A 623 -7.00 69.02 -122.78
C SER A 623 -7.59 68.41 -121.52
N GLY A 624 -8.07 69.26 -120.61
CA GLY A 624 -8.48 68.83 -119.26
C GLY A 624 -7.31 68.32 -118.42
N SER A 625 -7.55 67.27 -117.64
CA SER A 625 -6.60 66.62 -116.72
C SER A 625 -5.65 65.61 -117.39
N GLN A 626 -5.47 65.68 -118.71
CA GLN A 626 -4.58 64.81 -119.48
C GLN A 626 -3.42 65.60 -120.10
N CYS A 627 -2.22 65.02 -120.07
CA CYS A 627 -1.07 65.55 -120.79
C CYS A 627 -0.66 64.63 -121.93
N ALA A 628 -0.70 65.17 -123.14
CA ALA A 628 -0.21 64.50 -124.33
C ALA A 628 0.99 65.29 -124.90
N CYS A 629 2.13 64.61 -125.07
CA CYS A 629 3.27 65.15 -125.80
C CYS A 629 2.95 65.13 -127.31
N GLY A 630 2.71 66.30 -127.90
CA GLY A 630 2.41 66.44 -129.32
C GLY A 630 3.53 67.13 -130.08
N PHE A 631 4.44 66.37 -130.72
CA PHE A 631 5.27 66.91 -131.80
C PHE A 631 5.41 65.94 -132.96
N MET A 632 4.98 66.39 -134.13
CA MET A 632 5.88 66.67 -135.26
C MET A 632 5.18 67.68 -136.18
N PHE A 633 5.63 68.94 -136.21
CA PHE A 633 5.23 69.89 -137.25
C PHE A 633 6.22 69.80 -138.41
N LYS A 634 5.72 69.58 -139.64
CA LYS A 634 6.52 69.64 -140.87
C LYS A 634 6.18 70.93 -141.62
N LEU A 635 7.17 71.79 -141.87
CA LEU A 635 7.02 73.01 -142.66
C LEU A 635 6.92 72.66 -144.15
N VAL A 636 5.81 73.00 -144.79
CA VAL A 636 5.68 73.02 -146.26
C VAL A 636 5.12 74.39 -146.66
N ASN A 637 5.90 75.16 -147.43
CA ASN A 637 5.54 76.47 -148.00
C ASN A 637 5.08 77.56 -147.02
N GLY A 638 5.80 77.71 -145.88
CA GLY A 638 5.67 78.90 -145.03
C GLY A 638 4.32 79.05 -144.31
N GLN A 639 3.50 78.01 -144.28
CA GLN A 639 2.28 77.93 -143.47
C GLN A 639 2.27 76.60 -142.70
N CYS A 640 1.98 76.65 -141.41
CA CYS A 640 1.78 75.44 -140.60
C CYS A 640 0.45 74.79 -141.02
N VAL A 641 0.52 73.62 -141.62
CA VAL A 641 -0.65 72.80 -141.92
C VAL A 641 -0.69 71.65 -140.91
N CYS A 642 -1.77 71.55 -140.13
CA CYS A 642 -2.06 70.39 -139.30
C CYS A 642 -2.51 69.23 -140.19
N ASP A 643 -1.73 68.16 -140.22
CA ASP A 643 -2.10 66.89 -140.83
C ASP A 643 -2.90 66.07 -139.81
N ILE A 644 -4.23 66.11 -139.91
CA ILE A 644 -5.16 65.36 -139.05
C ILE A 644 -5.67 64.17 -139.86
N ASP A 645 -4.98 63.04 -139.74
CA ASP A 645 -5.42 61.78 -140.38
C ASP A 645 -5.98 60.76 -139.38
N LYS A 646 -6.38 61.19 -138.17
CA LYS A 646 -7.20 60.39 -137.23
C LYS A 646 -8.19 61.28 -136.48
N GLY A 647 -9.43 61.23 -136.93
CA GLY A 647 -10.48 62.21 -136.63
C GLY A 647 -10.90 62.32 -135.16
N TYR A 648 -10.83 63.55 -134.65
CA TYR A 648 -11.86 64.16 -133.80
C TYR A 648 -12.00 65.64 -134.22
N LEU A 649 -13.22 66.05 -134.54
CA LEU A 649 -13.59 67.42 -134.92
C LEU A 649 -13.59 68.33 -133.68
N TYR A 650 -12.76 69.38 -133.66
CA TYR A 650 -13.02 70.58 -132.85
C TYR A 650 -13.33 71.75 -133.78
N ASN A 651 -14.51 72.34 -133.57
CA ASN A 651 -15.01 73.48 -134.32
C ASN A 651 -14.56 74.77 -133.62
N LYS A 652 -13.89 75.66 -134.38
CA LYS A 652 -13.45 77.03 -134.06
C LYS A 652 -12.30 77.22 -133.06
N CYS A 653 -11.12 77.49 -133.62
CA CYS A 653 -10.23 78.54 -133.12
C CYS A 653 -10.46 79.80 -133.98
N SER A 654 -10.65 80.96 -133.34
CA SER A 654 -10.48 82.27 -133.96
C SER A 654 -9.69 83.15 -132.99
N ASN A 655 -8.52 83.59 -133.46
CA ASN A 655 -7.54 84.55 -132.93
C ASN A 655 -7.27 84.61 -131.42
#